data_AF-A0A941VEC1-F1
#
_entry.id   AF-A0A941VEC1-F1
#
_cell.length_a   1.000
_cell.length_b   1.000
_cell.length_c   1.000
_cell.angle_alpha   90.00
_cell.angle_beta   90.00
_cell.angle_gamma   90.00
#
_symmetry.space_group_name_H-M   'P 1'
#
loop_
_entity.id
_entity.type
_entity.pdbx_description
1 polymer ?
#
loop_
_entity_poly.entity_id
_entity_poly.type
_entity_poly.pdbx_seq_one_letter_code
_entity_poly.pdbx_strand_id
1 'polypeptide(L)'
;MSEAKIIYTLTDEAPALATYSFLPIVQAFTKPAGIAVETRDISVAARILANFPDALKPEQKQPDTLGELGELAKTPEANIIKLPNVSASVPQLKAAIKELQAQGYAVPDFPEVPANDEEQKIKARYAKVLGSAVNPVLREGNSDRRVANAVKQYAKKHPHSMGAWSADSKSHVAHMQSGDFYGNEQSATVARAGSIKIEFTDAAGASKTLKDVKVKDGELIATTFLSAKGLRAFYEAEIADAKARGVLFSLHLKATMMKISDPILFGYAVSAYYKDVFAKHGETFARLGVNVRYGIGDAYAKIQSLPEAEKAAIEADLRAAEAAAPVAMVDSDKGITNLHVPSDVIVDASMPAAIRNSGRMWNAAGKLADTKFTIPDRCYAGVYQAVIDDCKAHGTFDVTTMGTVPNVGLMAQAAEEYGSHDKTFEIPADGVVKVITEDGSVLTEHKVEAGDIWRMCQTKDIAVRDWVKLAVTRARASHTPAIFWLDEARAYDRLLTTKVTAYLKDHDTSGLDIRVLSPVEACKLSLTRIRAGQDTISVTGNVLRDYNTDLFPILELGTSAKMLSIVPLLAGGGMYETGAGGSAPKHVQQFLEENYLRWDSLGEFLALQVSIEELAAKTGNQAGAVLAECLDQANAKFLENDKSPARKVGQTDNRGSHFYLALYWAQALAAQSKDAALQAKFAPIAAQLTADEAKIAGELIAAQGKPVDIGGYYHPSPEKCSAAMRPSATLNAVLDSIQYGRGDEAFIHGVHHSLERSLVDIRDESRSGSHGVLAGAFFTLGPVGPHQRHRILRGSSDQSLILGRQDVPTLFREHDQLRHHGMLGMRKIFEDLMLLVAIERGDIVFRCVDQAHLLPGDDLIHRHRRSLGAHRVGHCHPQVGLHHAQSHASYILERAHRFAGIDRTGTTVIEAQTDQAGSGTRSKDLLAGLAVHGAMQMVDGTEQERQGRHQGRRAILVQRRGIGPHHVDLAGADLGRDFAFSAQCTA
;
A
#
# COMPACT_ATOMS: atom_id res chain seq x y z
N MET A 1 -21.14 -4.33 -28.32
CA MET A 1 -20.81 -4.51 -26.89
C MET A 1 -19.86 -3.39 -26.51
N SER A 2 -19.91 -2.90 -25.29
CA SER A 2 -18.88 -2.00 -24.76
C SER A 2 -17.53 -2.72 -24.69
N GLU A 3 -16.44 -1.98 -24.85
CA GLU A 3 -15.08 -2.48 -24.63
C GLU A 3 -14.91 -2.85 -23.15
N ALA A 4 -14.28 -4.00 -22.86
CA ALA A 4 -14.08 -4.46 -21.50
C ALA A 4 -12.96 -3.63 -20.83
N LYS A 5 -13.22 -3.04 -19.66
CA LYS A 5 -12.30 -2.09 -19.02
C LYS A 5 -11.78 -2.62 -17.69
N ILE A 6 -10.50 -2.37 -17.44
CA ILE A 6 -9.86 -2.42 -16.13
C ILE A 6 -9.42 -0.99 -15.79
N ILE A 7 -9.67 -0.54 -14.55
CA ILE A 7 -9.13 0.72 -14.04
C ILE A 7 -7.91 0.43 -13.17
N TYR A 8 -6.76 0.97 -13.56
CA TYR A 8 -5.50 0.85 -12.83
C TYR A 8 -5.24 2.13 -12.03
N THR A 9 -5.03 1.99 -10.72
CA THR A 9 -4.81 3.15 -9.85
C THR A 9 -3.36 3.64 -9.90
N LEU A 10 -3.15 4.92 -10.27
CA LEU A 10 -1.87 5.59 -10.02
C LEU A 10 -1.88 6.08 -8.57
N THR A 11 -0.77 5.88 -7.87
CA THR A 11 -0.69 5.97 -6.40
C THR A 11 0.54 6.78 -5.98
N ASP A 12 1.20 6.39 -4.88
CA ASP A 12 2.30 7.15 -4.27
C ASP A 12 3.55 6.26 -4.17
N GLU A 13 4.74 6.90 -4.12
CA GLU A 13 5.99 6.25 -3.70
C GLU A 13 6.38 4.99 -4.54
N ALA A 14 6.62 3.83 -3.89
CA ALA A 14 7.17 2.65 -4.55
C ALA A 14 6.22 1.96 -5.56
N PRO A 15 4.92 1.72 -5.27
CA PRO A 15 3.99 1.19 -6.27
C PRO A 15 3.76 2.17 -7.43
N ALA A 16 3.84 3.50 -7.20
CA ALA A 16 3.78 4.47 -8.29
C ALA A 16 4.96 4.29 -9.26
N LEU A 17 6.19 4.17 -8.75
CA LEU A 17 7.37 3.86 -9.57
C LEU A 17 7.22 2.52 -10.30
N ALA A 18 6.82 1.45 -9.62
CA ALA A 18 6.60 0.14 -10.23
C ALA A 18 5.58 0.21 -11.40
N THR A 19 4.50 0.99 -11.24
CA THR A 19 3.48 1.22 -12.28
C THR A 19 4.09 1.76 -13.58
N TYR A 20 5.07 2.67 -13.55
CA TYR A 20 5.74 3.17 -14.77
C TYR A 20 6.50 2.08 -15.54
N SER A 21 6.88 0.98 -14.89
CA SER A 21 7.49 -0.19 -15.52
C SER A 21 6.47 -1.25 -15.92
N PHE A 22 5.48 -1.53 -15.07
CA PHE A 22 4.55 -2.65 -15.28
C PHE A 22 3.33 -2.30 -16.15
N LEU A 23 2.74 -1.11 -16.01
CA LEU A 23 1.52 -0.74 -16.74
C LEU A 23 1.65 -0.83 -18.28
N PRO A 24 2.78 -0.45 -18.91
CA PRO A 24 2.97 -0.66 -20.35
C PRO A 24 2.94 -2.14 -20.76
N ILE A 25 3.46 -3.04 -19.92
CA ILE A 25 3.40 -4.50 -20.13
C ILE A 25 1.94 -4.95 -20.04
N VAL A 26 1.21 -4.54 -19.01
CA VAL A 26 -0.22 -4.88 -18.85
C VAL A 26 -1.02 -4.42 -20.08
N GLN A 27 -0.91 -3.14 -20.46
CA GLN A 27 -1.59 -2.59 -21.64
C GLN A 27 -1.22 -3.30 -22.95
N ALA A 28 0.05 -3.67 -23.11
CA ALA A 28 0.51 -4.43 -24.28
C ALA A 28 -0.09 -5.85 -24.33
N PHE A 29 -0.18 -6.54 -23.18
CA PHE A 29 -0.65 -7.92 -23.11
C PHE A 29 -2.19 -8.05 -23.09
N THR A 30 -2.93 -7.07 -22.55
CA THR A 30 -4.41 -7.12 -22.53
C THR A 30 -5.07 -6.67 -23.84
N LYS A 31 -4.43 -5.76 -24.59
CA LYS A 31 -4.98 -5.21 -25.85
C LYS A 31 -5.37 -6.30 -26.89
N PRO A 32 -4.59 -7.37 -27.13
CA PRO A 32 -4.98 -8.46 -28.03
C PRO A 32 -6.30 -9.19 -27.67
N ALA A 33 -6.75 -9.11 -26.42
CA ALA A 33 -8.02 -9.68 -25.97
C ALA A 33 -9.18 -8.67 -25.90
N GLY A 34 -9.00 -7.44 -26.41
CA GLY A 34 -10.04 -6.39 -26.35
C GLY A 34 -10.32 -5.88 -24.93
N ILE A 35 -9.31 -5.92 -24.05
CA ILE A 35 -9.39 -5.41 -22.68
C ILE A 35 -8.56 -4.11 -22.58
N ALA A 36 -9.26 -2.99 -22.46
CA ALA A 36 -8.68 -1.68 -22.24
C ALA A 36 -8.29 -1.46 -20.78
N VAL A 37 -7.21 -0.73 -20.55
CA VAL A 37 -6.69 -0.43 -19.21
C VAL A 37 -6.53 1.08 -19.06
N GLU A 38 -7.51 1.70 -18.41
CA GLU A 38 -7.51 3.14 -18.09
C GLU A 38 -6.82 3.39 -16.75
N THR A 39 -6.27 4.59 -16.57
CA THR A 39 -5.69 5.04 -15.30
C THR A 39 -6.62 5.97 -14.53
N ARG A 40 -6.56 5.95 -13.20
CA ARG A 40 -7.07 7.02 -12.33
C ARG A 40 -6.05 7.32 -11.23
N ASP A 41 -5.65 8.58 -11.11
CA ASP A 41 -4.63 9.02 -10.15
C ASP A 41 -5.26 9.37 -8.79
N ILE A 42 -4.91 8.61 -7.76
CA ILE A 42 -5.36 8.77 -6.37
C ILE A 42 -4.20 9.12 -5.43
N SER A 43 -3.07 9.59 -5.96
CA SER A 43 -1.93 10.10 -5.18
C SER A 43 -2.34 11.21 -4.22
N VAL A 44 -1.49 11.49 -3.23
CA VAL A 44 -1.65 12.63 -2.33
C VAL A 44 -1.69 13.93 -3.14
N ALA A 45 -0.83 14.08 -4.15
CA ALA A 45 -0.78 15.27 -4.99
C ALA A 45 -2.08 15.48 -5.79
N ALA A 46 -2.56 14.47 -6.54
CA ALA A 46 -3.80 14.58 -7.30
C ALA A 46 -5.00 14.91 -6.39
N ARG A 47 -5.10 14.28 -5.21
CA ARG A 47 -6.17 14.55 -4.24
C ARG A 47 -6.09 15.94 -3.61
N ILE A 48 -4.90 16.54 -3.46
CA ILE A 48 -4.77 17.95 -3.11
C ILE A 48 -5.32 18.82 -4.26
N LEU A 49 -4.84 18.62 -5.48
CA LEU A 49 -5.19 19.45 -6.63
C LEU A 49 -6.70 19.42 -6.94
N ALA A 50 -7.32 18.24 -6.90
CA ALA A 50 -8.77 18.06 -7.08
C ALA A 50 -9.60 18.73 -5.97
N ASN A 51 -9.05 18.90 -4.75
CA ASN A 51 -9.73 19.60 -3.65
C ASN A 51 -9.49 21.13 -3.62
N PHE A 52 -8.60 21.67 -4.48
CA PHE A 52 -8.29 23.10 -4.60
C PHE A 52 -8.36 23.66 -6.04
N PRO A 53 -9.37 23.33 -6.87
CA PRO A 53 -9.44 23.73 -8.29
C PRO A 53 -9.70 25.23 -8.51
N ASP A 54 -10.04 25.97 -7.45
CA ASP A 54 -10.15 27.42 -7.35
C ASP A 54 -8.77 28.11 -7.21
N ALA A 55 -7.79 27.43 -6.63
CA ALA A 55 -6.40 27.92 -6.49
C ALA A 55 -5.51 27.62 -7.72
N LEU A 56 -6.09 27.05 -8.78
CA LEU A 56 -5.35 26.50 -9.93
C LEU A 56 -5.72 27.19 -11.25
N LYS A 57 -4.72 27.38 -12.11
CA LYS A 57 -4.93 27.78 -13.51
C LYS A 57 -5.68 26.68 -14.27
N PRO A 58 -6.41 26.97 -15.36
CA PRO A 58 -7.17 25.96 -16.12
C PRO A 58 -6.36 24.71 -16.48
N GLU A 59 -5.12 24.89 -16.94
CA GLU A 59 -4.19 23.83 -17.33
C GLU A 59 -3.56 23.04 -16.17
N GLN A 60 -3.76 23.49 -14.92
CA GLN A 60 -3.28 22.82 -13.71
C GLN A 60 -4.37 22.00 -13.00
N LYS A 61 -5.64 22.10 -13.42
CA LYS A 61 -6.77 21.44 -12.73
C LYS A 61 -6.78 19.95 -13.03
N GLN A 62 -6.84 19.15 -11.97
CA GLN A 62 -7.06 17.71 -12.05
C GLN A 62 -8.53 17.37 -11.72
N PRO A 63 -9.13 16.34 -12.35
CA PRO A 63 -10.45 15.85 -11.99
C PRO A 63 -10.45 15.18 -10.60
N ASP A 64 -11.62 15.10 -9.96
CA ASP A 64 -11.78 14.30 -8.73
C ASP A 64 -11.96 12.81 -9.06
N THR A 65 -10.83 12.22 -9.46
CA THR A 65 -10.65 10.78 -9.73
C THR A 65 -11.08 9.88 -8.57
N LEU A 66 -11.01 10.35 -7.33
CA LEU A 66 -11.46 9.59 -6.16
C LEU A 66 -12.99 9.63 -6.06
N GLY A 67 -13.61 10.76 -6.36
CA GLY A 67 -15.06 10.87 -6.57
C GLY A 67 -15.55 9.98 -7.71
N GLU A 68 -14.90 10.03 -8.88
CA GLU A 68 -15.21 9.16 -10.03
C GLU A 68 -15.15 7.67 -9.65
N LEU A 69 -14.05 7.23 -9.00
CA LEU A 69 -13.89 5.85 -8.56
C LEU A 69 -14.91 5.46 -7.47
N GLY A 70 -15.32 6.40 -6.62
CA GLY A 70 -16.33 6.20 -5.59
C GLY A 70 -17.74 6.02 -6.13
N GLU A 71 -18.07 6.62 -7.28
CA GLU A 71 -19.31 6.30 -8.00
C GLU A 71 -19.17 5.04 -8.85
N LEU A 72 -18.02 4.81 -9.50
CA LEU A 72 -17.76 3.57 -10.24
C LEU A 72 -17.88 2.34 -9.34
N ALA A 73 -17.35 2.39 -8.11
CA ALA A 73 -17.45 1.29 -7.14
C ALA A 73 -18.89 0.88 -6.77
N LYS A 74 -19.90 1.66 -7.20
CA LYS A 74 -21.34 1.40 -7.01
C LYS A 74 -22.04 0.90 -8.29
N THR A 75 -21.31 0.53 -9.33
CA THR A 75 -21.86 -0.04 -10.58
C THR A 75 -21.38 -1.48 -10.82
N PRO A 76 -22.13 -2.33 -11.56
CA PRO A 76 -21.74 -3.71 -11.85
C PRO A 76 -20.55 -3.82 -12.83
N GLU A 77 -20.27 -2.79 -13.63
CA GLU A 77 -19.19 -2.75 -14.61
C GLU A 77 -17.80 -2.51 -13.99
N ALA A 78 -17.73 -2.17 -12.70
CA ALA A 78 -16.47 -1.84 -12.05
C ALA A 78 -15.49 -3.02 -12.04
N ASN A 79 -14.27 -2.75 -12.50
CA ASN A 79 -13.10 -3.61 -12.33
C ASN A 79 -11.90 -2.71 -12.00
N ILE A 80 -11.49 -2.71 -10.73
CA ILE A 80 -10.53 -1.72 -10.20
C ILE A 80 -9.32 -2.44 -9.59
N ILE A 81 -8.14 -2.29 -10.19
CA ILE A 81 -6.88 -2.74 -9.59
C ILE A 81 -6.33 -1.62 -8.68
N LYS A 82 -6.34 -1.89 -7.38
CA LYS A 82 -6.09 -0.93 -6.30
C LYS A 82 -4.72 -1.15 -5.67
N LEU A 83 -3.74 -0.32 -6.02
CA LEU A 83 -2.40 -0.37 -5.46
C LEU A 83 -2.35 0.34 -4.08
N PRO A 84 -1.38 0.03 -3.20
CA PRO A 84 -1.14 0.77 -1.96
C PRO A 84 -0.89 2.27 -2.21
N ASN A 85 -1.45 3.13 -1.36
CA ASN A 85 -1.33 4.59 -1.47
C ASN A 85 -1.05 5.21 -0.10
N VAL A 86 -0.51 6.43 -0.07
CA VAL A 86 -0.22 7.15 1.17
C VAL A 86 -1.52 7.61 1.83
N SER A 87 -1.71 7.16 3.07
CA SER A 87 -2.69 7.68 4.01
C SER A 87 -2.06 8.83 4.79
N ALA A 88 -2.13 10.05 4.24
CA ALA A 88 -1.23 11.14 4.58
C ALA A 88 -1.34 11.61 6.05
N SER A 89 -0.21 11.60 6.76
CA SER A 89 -0.02 12.35 8.00
C SER A 89 0.17 13.85 7.73
N VAL A 90 0.04 14.70 8.76
CA VAL A 90 0.23 16.16 8.62
C VAL A 90 1.63 16.54 8.08
N PRO A 91 2.75 15.92 8.52
CA PRO A 91 4.06 16.18 7.92
C PRO A 91 4.14 15.81 6.43
N GLN A 92 3.57 14.67 6.02
CA GLN A 92 3.54 14.26 4.61
C GLN A 92 2.66 15.19 3.77
N LEU A 93 1.51 15.63 4.31
CA LEU A 93 0.66 16.63 3.65
C LEU A 93 1.42 17.94 3.45
N LYS A 94 2.08 18.47 4.49
CA LYS A 94 2.89 19.70 4.40
C LYS A 94 4.04 19.57 3.40
N ALA A 95 4.67 18.39 3.30
CA ALA A 95 5.69 18.12 2.29
C ALA A 95 5.13 18.14 0.86
N ALA A 96 4.00 17.46 0.62
CA ALA A 96 3.33 17.45 -0.69
C ALA A 96 2.82 18.84 -1.12
N ILE A 97 2.24 19.62 -0.19
CA ILE A 97 1.85 21.02 -0.42
C ILE A 97 3.07 21.84 -0.86
N LYS A 98 4.18 21.75 -0.13
CA LYS A 98 5.41 22.50 -0.42
C LYS A 98 6.04 22.10 -1.76
N GLU A 99 5.96 20.83 -2.14
CA GLU A 99 6.42 20.34 -3.45
C GLU A 99 5.58 20.93 -4.58
N LEU A 100 4.24 20.87 -4.47
CA LEU A 100 3.31 21.47 -5.42
C LEU A 100 3.50 23.00 -5.54
N GLN A 101 3.68 23.70 -4.41
CA GLN A 101 3.99 25.14 -4.40
C GLN A 101 5.31 25.44 -5.14
N ALA A 102 6.37 24.65 -4.91
CA ALA A 102 7.65 24.80 -5.60
C ALA A 102 7.56 24.51 -7.11
N GLN A 103 6.60 23.67 -7.54
CA GLN A 103 6.27 23.41 -8.94
C GLN A 103 5.27 24.45 -9.54
N GLY A 104 4.84 25.45 -8.76
CA GLY A 104 4.00 26.56 -9.23
C GLY A 104 2.48 26.33 -9.16
N TYR A 105 2.02 25.36 -8.37
CA TYR A 105 0.60 25.20 -8.01
C TYR A 105 0.32 26.06 -6.77
N ALA A 106 -0.57 27.05 -6.87
CA ALA A 106 -0.80 28.05 -5.81
C ALA A 106 -1.71 27.55 -4.67
N VAL A 107 -1.58 26.28 -4.27
CA VAL A 107 -2.37 25.67 -3.20
C VAL A 107 -1.99 26.27 -1.82
N PRO A 108 -2.97 26.52 -0.93
CA PRO A 108 -2.73 27.19 0.34
C PRO A 108 -1.96 26.30 1.33
N ASP A 109 -1.30 26.90 2.31
CA ASP A 109 -0.70 26.15 3.41
C ASP A 109 -1.75 25.46 4.29
N PHE A 110 -1.33 24.43 5.04
CA PHE A 110 -2.20 23.73 6.00
C PHE A 110 -2.19 24.42 7.38
N PRO A 111 -3.29 25.05 7.83
CA PRO A 111 -3.37 25.69 9.13
C PRO A 111 -3.63 24.65 10.24
N GLU A 112 -2.61 24.37 11.04
CA GLU A 112 -2.71 23.42 12.16
C GLU A 112 -3.66 23.93 13.25
N VAL A 113 -3.60 25.22 13.58
CA VAL A 113 -4.54 25.92 14.47
C VAL A 113 -5.16 27.06 13.66
N PRO A 114 -6.38 26.90 13.13
CA PRO A 114 -6.99 27.91 12.27
C PRO A 114 -7.46 29.11 13.09
N ALA A 115 -6.98 30.31 12.76
CA ALA A 115 -7.27 31.56 13.47
C ALA A 115 -8.56 32.24 13.00
N ASN A 116 -9.15 31.82 11.88
CA ASN A 116 -10.32 32.42 11.24
C ASN A 116 -11.12 31.41 10.41
N ASP A 117 -12.29 31.81 9.92
CA ASP A 117 -13.22 30.94 9.18
C ASP A 117 -12.66 30.47 7.83
N GLU A 118 -11.74 31.20 7.19
CA GLU A 118 -11.15 30.77 5.92
C GLU A 118 -10.11 29.68 6.15
N GLU A 119 -9.27 29.82 7.16
CA GLU A 119 -8.38 28.75 7.62
C GLU A 119 -9.15 27.51 8.09
N GLN A 120 -10.32 27.67 8.72
CA GLN A 120 -11.21 26.55 9.03
C GLN A 120 -11.70 25.83 7.76
N LYS A 121 -12.11 26.55 6.71
CA LYS A 121 -12.48 25.96 5.41
C LYS A 121 -11.30 25.25 4.76
N ILE A 122 -10.12 25.87 4.72
CA ILE A 122 -8.89 25.26 4.17
C ILE A 122 -8.54 23.97 4.93
N LYS A 123 -8.60 23.99 6.26
CA LYS A 123 -8.41 22.79 7.10
C LYS A 123 -9.45 21.71 6.82
N ALA A 124 -10.72 22.07 6.65
CA ALA A 124 -11.80 21.14 6.33
C ALA A 124 -11.67 20.51 4.92
N ARG A 125 -11.11 21.25 3.95
CA ARG A 125 -10.76 20.71 2.62
C ARG A 125 -9.60 19.72 2.73
N TYR A 126 -8.52 20.07 3.42
CA TYR A 126 -7.40 19.15 3.66
C TYR A 126 -7.75 17.94 4.52
N ALA A 127 -8.76 18.03 5.39
CA ALA A 127 -9.29 16.89 6.14
C ALA A 127 -9.89 15.78 5.26
N LYS A 128 -10.23 16.07 3.99
CA LYS A 128 -10.61 15.05 2.99
C LYS A 128 -9.42 14.31 2.37
N VAL A 129 -8.20 14.84 2.51
CA VAL A 129 -6.96 14.28 1.94
C VAL A 129 -6.16 13.50 2.99
N LEU A 130 -6.24 13.94 4.26
CA LEU A 130 -5.54 13.36 5.41
C LEU A 130 -6.02 11.96 5.80
N GLY A 131 -5.07 11.12 6.25
CA GLY A 131 -5.32 9.76 6.70
C GLY A 131 -5.81 8.83 5.58
N SER A 132 -6.52 7.77 5.95
CA SER A 132 -7.08 6.77 5.02
C SER A 132 -8.32 7.33 4.30
N ALA A 133 -8.13 8.32 3.42
CA ALA A 133 -9.19 8.94 2.64
C ALA A 133 -9.73 8.04 1.50
N VAL A 134 -8.86 7.22 0.90
CA VAL A 134 -9.21 6.43 -0.31
C VAL A 134 -10.01 5.17 0.03
N ASN A 135 -9.51 4.33 0.94
CA ASN A 135 -10.08 3.00 1.18
C ASN A 135 -11.56 3.01 1.60
N PRO A 136 -12.08 3.97 2.41
CA PRO A 136 -13.49 4.05 2.76
C PRO A 136 -14.42 4.42 1.58
N VAL A 137 -13.87 5.02 0.51
CA VAL A 137 -14.63 5.39 -0.71
C VAL A 137 -14.71 4.21 -1.68
N LEU A 138 -13.68 3.36 -1.74
CA LEU A 138 -13.61 2.25 -2.70
C LEU A 138 -14.10 0.91 -2.13
N ARG A 139 -14.12 0.72 -0.80
CA ARG A 139 -14.59 -0.52 -0.15
C ARG A 139 -16.12 -0.55 0.00
N GLU A 140 -16.82 -0.39 -1.11
CA GLU A 140 -18.26 -0.67 -1.26
C GLU A 140 -18.50 -2.18 -1.47
N GLY A 141 -17.82 -3.02 -0.69
CA GLY A 141 -17.80 -4.48 -0.82
C GLY A 141 -17.08 -5.15 0.36
N ASN A 142 -17.30 -6.45 0.54
CA ASN A 142 -16.66 -7.26 1.59
C ASN A 142 -15.37 -7.93 1.10
N SER A 143 -14.57 -8.50 2.00
CA SER A 143 -13.22 -8.99 1.68
C SER A 143 -13.18 -10.51 1.49
N ASP A 144 -12.62 -11.01 0.38
CA ASP A 144 -12.06 -12.37 0.22
C ASP A 144 -10.52 -12.24 0.19
N ARG A 145 -9.88 -12.52 1.32
CA ARG A 145 -8.43 -12.42 1.49
C ARG A 145 -7.81 -13.80 1.72
N ARG A 146 -6.90 -14.21 0.85
CA ARG A 146 -6.39 -15.59 0.81
C ARG A 146 -5.05 -15.73 0.11
N VAL A 147 -4.32 -16.79 0.44
CA VAL A 147 -3.10 -17.18 -0.28
C VAL A 147 -3.48 -17.77 -1.64
N ALA A 148 -2.77 -17.39 -2.71
CA ALA A 148 -2.88 -18.06 -4.00
C ALA A 148 -2.11 -19.40 -3.99
N ASN A 149 -2.65 -20.46 -4.60
CA ASN A 149 -2.08 -21.81 -4.51
C ASN A 149 -0.59 -21.85 -4.92
N ALA A 150 -0.21 -21.19 -6.02
CA ALA A 150 1.19 -21.09 -6.46
C ALA A 150 2.12 -20.52 -5.36
N VAL A 151 1.68 -19.50 -4.62
CA VAL A 151 2.43 -18.90 -3.51
C VAL A 151 2.54 -19.88 -2.33
N LYS A 152 1.48 -20.63 -2.02
CA LYS A 152 1.51 -21.66 -0.97
C LYS A 152 2.44 -22.81 -1.33
N GLN A 153 2.42 -23.28 -2.58
CA GLN A 153 3.34 -24.33 -3.05
C GLN A 153 4.80 -23.85 -3.06
N TYR A 154 5.06 -22.60 -3.44
CA TYR A 154 6.40 -22.00 -3.31
C TYR A 154 6.85 -21.97 -1.84
N ALA A 155 6.02 -21.49 -0.91
CA ALA A 155 6.35 -21.47 0.52
C ALA A 155 6.63 -22.89 1.08
N LYS A 156 5.91 -23.92 0.60
CA LYS A 156 6.17 -25.33 0.99
C LYS A 156 7.49 -25.87 0.44
N LYS A 157 7.92 -25.46 -0.76
CA LYS A 157 9.21 -25.81 -1.37
C LYS A 157 10.38 -25.00 -0.78
N HIS A 158 10.13 -23.75 -0.40
CA HIS A 158 11.09 -22.76 0.07
C HIS A 158 10.65 -22.21 1.45
N PRO A 159 10.68 -23.04 2.51
CA PRO A 159 10.19 -22.64 3.83
C PRO A 159 11.01 -21.48 4.40
N HIS A 160 10.31 -20.44 4.83
CA HIS A 160 10.90 -19.25 5.43
C HIS A 160 11.31 -19.51 6.90
N SER A 161 12.19 -18.68 7.45
CA SER A 161 12.67 -18.82 8.82
C SER A 161 11.55 -18.64 9.86
N MET A 162 11.36 -19.64 10.71
CA MET A 162 10.43 -19.64 11.85
C MET A 162 11.20 -19.85 13.14
N GLY A 163 10.97 -19.00 14.14
CA GLY A 163 11.63 -19.07 15.44
C GLY A 163 11.21 -20.30 16.23
N ALA A 164 12.16 -21.00 16.83
CA ALA A 164 11.88 -22.14 17.70
C ALA A 164 11.22 -21.66 19.00
N TRP A 165 10.06 -22.24 19.33
CA TRP A 165 9.34 -21.96 20.57
C TRP A 165 9.77 -22.89 21.71
N SER A 166 9.68 -22.39 22.94
CA SER A 166 9.85 -23.18 24.17
C SER A 166 8.57 -23.14 24.99
N ALA A 167 8.23 -24.27 25.62
CA ALA A 167 7.16 -24.35 26.60
C ALA A 167 7.40 -23.42 27.82
N ASP A 168 8.68 -23.22 28.19
CA ASP A 168 9.10 -22.34 29.29
C ASP A 168 9.03 -20.84 28.95
N SER A 169 8.56 -20.46 27.75
CA SER A 169 8.46 -19.07 27.32
C SER A 169 7.55 -18.27 28.26
N LYS A 170 8.11 -17.20 28.83
CA LYS A 170 7.38 -16.25 29.69
C LYS A 170 6.46 -15.32 28.90
N SER A 171 6.55 -15.28 27.57
CA SER A 171 5.79 -14.35 26.75
C SER A 171 4.29 -14.61 26.79
N HIS A 172 3.49 -13.57 26.88
CA HIS A 172 2.02 -13.64 27.02
C HIS A 172 1.38 -12.31 26.64
N VAL A 173 0.11 -12.34 26.25
CA VAL A 173 -0.72 -11.14 26.11
C VAL A 173 -1.18 -10.68 27.50
N ALA A 174 -1.22 -9.36 27.72
CA ALA A 174 -1.84 -8.74 28.87
C ALA A 174 -2.99 -7.83 28.41
N HIS A 175 -4.17 -7.98 29.00
CA HIS A 175 -5.37 -7.21 28.69
C HIS A 175 -6.17 -6.89 29.97
N MET A 176 -7.02 -5.87 29.91
CA MET A 176 -7.92 -5.49 31.01
C MET A 176 -8.89 -6.63 31.36
N GLN A 177 -9.43 -6.62 32.58
CA GLN A 177 -10.37 -7.64 33.08
C GLN A 177 -11.79 -7.10 33.29
N SER A 178 -11.95 -5.78 33.29
CA SER A 178 -13.21 -5.04 33.35
C SER A 178 -12.99 -3.59 32.93
N GLY A 179 -14.06 -2.86 32.59
CA GLY A 179 -13.98 -1.43 32.24
C GLY A 179 -13.36 -1.12 30.88
N ASP A 180 -13.19 -2.12 30.01
CA ASP A 180 -12.76 -1.98 28.61
C ASP A 180 -13.96 -1.92 27.64
N PHE A 181 -13.70 -1.73 26.35
CA PHE A 181 -14.78 -1.64 25.36
C PHE A 181 -15.58 -2.95 25.26
N TYR A 182 -14.91 -4.09 25.45
CA TYR A 182 -15.55 -5.41 25.56
C TYR A 182 -16.56 -5.47 26.71
N GLY A 183 -16.13 -5.13 27.94
CA GLY A 183 -16.93 -5.28 29.15
C GLY A 183 -18.10 -4.29 29.27
N ASN A 184 -18.05 -3.18 28.54
CA ASN A 184 -19.04 -2.11 28.58
C ASN A 184 -19.98 -2.08 27.36
N GLU A 185 -19.93 -3.08 26.48
CA GLU A 185 -20.65 -3.06 25.20
C GLU A 185 -22.17 -3.20 25.34
N GLN A 186 -22.90 -2.25 24.74
CA GLN A 186 -24.33 -2.33 24.44
C GLN A 186 -24.53 -2.31 22.93
N SER A 187 -25.63 -2.89 22.44
CA SER A 187 -25.91 -2.95 21.00
C SER A 187 -27.40 -3.04 20.73
N ALA A 188 -27.85 -2.47 19.61
CA ALA A 188 -29.24 -2.45 19.18
C ALA A 188 -29.37 -2.56 17.66
N THR A 189 -30.47 -3.14 17.19
CA THR A 189 -30.88 -3.08 15.79
C THR A 189 -31.81 -1.88 15.59
N VAL A 190 -31.47 -1.01 14.65
CA VAL A 190 -32.31 0.11 14.23
C VAL A 190 -33.50 -0.43 13.44
N ALA A 191 -34.72 -0.15 13.92
CA ALA A 191 -35.95 -0.74 13.39
C ALA A 191 -36.60 0.04 12.22
N ARG A 192 -36.08 1.24 11.88
CA ARG A 192 -36.46 2.06 10.71
C ARG A 192 -35.31 3.00 10.34
N ALA A 193 -35.13 3.30 9.06
CA ALA A 193 -34.19 4.33 8.61
C ALA A 193 -34.57 5.73 9.15
N GLY A 194 -33.58 6.55 9.47
CA GLY A 194 -33.78 7.89 10.06
C GLY A 194 -32.50 8.50 10.61
N SER A 195 -32.62 9.24 11.72
CA SER A 195 -31.49 9.75 12.50
C SER A 195 -31.49 9.22 13.93
N ILE A 196 -30.30 9.11 14.50
CA ILE A 196 -30.08 8.98 15.94
C ILE A 196 -29.15 10.09 16.43
N LYS A 197 -29.37 10.55 17.65
CA LYS A 197 -28.61 11.59 18.33
C LYS A 197 -27.77 10.96 19.44
N ILE A 198 -26.47 11.24 19.44
CA ILE A 198 -25.57 10.94 20.55
C ILE A 198 -25.56 12.18 21.45
N GLU A 199 -26.02 12.01 22.70
CA GLU A 199 -26.17 13.09 23.68
C GLU A 199 -25.37 12.77 24.94
N PHE A 200 -24.65 13.75 25.47
CA PHE A 200 -23.99 13.68 26.77
C PHE A 200 -24.67 14.65 27.74
N THR A 201 -25.00 14.17 28.94
CA THR A 201 -25.53 14.97 30.04
C THR A 201 -24.61 14.84 31.25
N ASP A 202 -24.12 15.96 31.78
CA ASP A 202 -23.22 15.97 32.93
C ASP A 202 -23.94 15.72 34.27
N ALA A 203 -23.16 15.56 35.33
CA ALA A 203 -23.67 15.39 36.70
C ALA A 203 -24.48 16.59 37.25
N ALA A 204 -24.44 17.76 36.60
CA ALA A 204 -25.26 18.93 36.94
C ALA A 204 -26.57 18.99 36.12
N GLY A 205 -26.76 18.07 35.16
CA GLY A 205 -27.94 18.00 34.30
C GLY A 205 -27.83 18.85 33.02
N ALA A 206 -26.67 19.42 32.70
CA ALA A 206 -26.47 20.14 31.45
C ALA A 206 -26.25 19.13 30.31
N SER A 207 -27.14 19.17 29.31
CA SER A 207 -27.14 18.27 28.16
C SER A 207 -26.53 18.92 26.91
N LYS A 208 -25.78 18.14 26.13
CA LYS A 208 -25.11 18.53 24.89
C LYS A 208 -25.16 17.40 23.86
N THR A 209 -25.68 17.67 22.67
CA THR A 209 -25.47 16.81 21.50
C THR A 209 -23.98 16.71 21.19
N LEU A 210 -23.43 15.49 21.19
CA LEU A 210 -22.09 15.22 20.68
C LEU A 210 -22.10 15.07 19.16
N LYS A 211 -23.12 14.40 18.61
CA LYS A 211 -23.21 14.07 17.18
C LYS A 211 -24.60 13.59 16.78
N ASP A 212 -25.10 14.06 15.65
CA ASP A 212 -26.21 13.44 14.91
C ASP A 212 -25.68 12.47 13.85
N VAL A 213 -26.32 11.31 13.74
CA VAL A 213 -25.90 10.17 12.90
C VAL A 213 -27.09 9.67 12.08
N LYS A 214 -26.90 9.46 10.77
CA LYS A 214 -27.90 8.81 9.91
C LYS A 214 -27.74 7.29 9.94
N VAL A 215 -28.88 6.61 9.95
CA VAL A 215 -29.00 5.15 10.06
C VAL A 215 -30.02 4.61 9.06
N LYS A 216 -29.77 3.40 8.57
CA LYS A 216 -30.63 2.64 7.66
C LYS A 216 -31.53 1.68 8.43
N ASP A 217 -32.55 1.17 7.75
CA ASP A 217 -33.37 0.09 8.28
C ASP A 217 -32.55 -1.19 8.50
N GLY A 218 -32.81 -1.89 9.60
CA GLY A 218 -32.09 -3.09 10.01
C GLY A 218 -30.62 -2.89 10.40
N GLU A 219 -30.10 -1.66 10.43
CA GLU A 219 -28.70 -1.36 10.77
C GLU A 219 -28.38 -1.70 12.23
N LEU A 220 -27.23 -2.32 12.48
CA LEU A 220 -26.72 -2.55 13.84
C LEU A 220 -25.92 -1.33 14.30
N ILE A 221 -26.22 -0.86 15.52
CA ILE A 221 -25.35 0.05 16.26
C ILE A 221 -24.76 -0.65 17.47
N ALA A 222 -23.49 -0.39 17.77
CA ALA A 222 -22.83 -0.84 18.99
C ALA A 222 -22.22 0.37 19.71
N THR A 223 -22.47 0.50 21.00
CA THR A 223 -22.02 1.62 21.84
C THR A 223 -21.29 1.10 23.05
N THR A 224 -20.17 1.73 23.40
CA THR A 224 -19.31 1.26 24.48
C THR A 224 -18.34 2.35 24.92
N PHE A 225 -17.73 2.19 26.10
CA PHE A 225 -16.66 3.05 26.58
C PHE A 225 -15.53 2.25 27.21
N LEU A 226 -14.34 2.85 27.27
CA LEU A 226 -13.17 2.32 27.96
C LEU A 226 -12.79 3.30 29.06
N SER A 227 -12.75 2.81 30.29
CA SER A 227 -12.49 3.62 31.49
C SER A 227 -11.03 4.04 31.55
N ALA A 228 -10.77 5.34 31.54
CA ALA A 228 -9.41 5.87 31.63
C ALA A 228 -8.76 5.59 32.98
N LYS A 229 -9.56 5.57 34.05
CA LYS A 229 -9.14 5.18 35.41
C LYS A 229 -8.76 3.70 35.47
N GLY A 230 -9.60 2.81 34.92
CA GLY A 230 -9.28 1.38 34.82
C GLY A 230 -8.04 1.11 33.98
N LEU A 231 -7.90 1.79 32.84
CA LEU A 231 -6.77 1.65 31.93
C LEU A 231 -5.43 2.12 32.53
N ARG A 232 -5.41 3.27 33.20
CA ARG A 232 -4.19 3.77 33.87
C ARG A 232 -3.74 2.82 34.98
N ALA A 233 -4.68 2.33 35.80
CA ALA A 233 -4.39 1.33 36.84
C ALA A 233 -3.89 0.00 36.26
N PHE A 234 -4.47 -0.45 35.14
CA PHE A 234 -4.00 -1.61 34.39
C PHE A 234 -2.56 -1.42 33.88
N TYR A 235 -2.23 -0.31 33.22
CA TYR A 235 -0.85 -0.06 32.78
C TYR A 235 0.15 -0.02 33.93
N GLU A 236 -0.16 0.66 35.03
CA GLU A 236 0.74 0.69 36.21
C GLU A 236 1.00 -0.73 36.77
N ALA A 237 -0.04 -1.59 36.82
CA ALA A 237 0.11 -2.98 37.24
C ALA A 237 0.92 -3.84 36.25
N GLU A 238 0.65 -3.75 34.94
CA GLU A 238 1.33 -4.56 33.93
C GLU A 238 2.79 -4.17 33.72
N ILE A 239 3.14 -2.89 33.88
CA ILE A 239 4.54 -2.42 33.86
C ILE A 239 5.30 -2.95 35.08
N ALA A 240 4.67 -2.93 36.27
CA ALA A 240 5.24 -3.50 37.49
C ALA A 240 5.43 -5.03 37.40
N ASP A 241 4.46 -5.76 36.84
CA ASP A 241 4.53 -7.21 36.65
C ASP A 241 5.58 -7.60 35.58
N ALA A 242 5.69 -6.86 34.47
CA ALA A 242 6.73 -7.09 33.47
C ALA A 242 8.14 -6.98 34.08
N LYS A 243 8.36 -5.92 34.87
CA LYS A 243 9.59 -5.69 35.66
C LYS A 243 9.83 -6.84 36.66
N ALA A 244 8.81 -7.26 37.41
CA ALA A 244 8.92 -8.34 38.41
C ALA A 244 9.25 -9.71 37.79
N ARG A 245 8.73 -10.01 36.60
CA ARG A 245 9.01 -11.28 35.87
C ARG A 245 10.32 -11.27 35.10
N GLY A 246 10.93 -10.10 34.88
CA GLY A 246 12.09 -9.93 34.02
C GLY A 246 11.78 -10.18 32.54
N VAL A 247 10.65 -9.65 32.06
CA VAL A 247 10.25 -9.67 30.63
C VAL A 247 10.16 -8.24 30.09
N LEU A 248 10.22 -8.08 28.78
CA LEU A 248 9.95 -6.78 28.15
C LEU A 248 8.47 -6.42 28.30
N PHE A 249 8.18 -5.16 28.64
CA PHE A 249 6.88 -4.54 28.40
C PHE A 249 6.80 -4.08 26.93
N SER A 250 5.70 -4.37 26.25
CA SER A 250 5.40 -3.80 24.93
C SER A 250 3.91 -3.50 24.78
N LEU A 251 3.59 -2.39 24.14
CA LEU A 251 2.24 -1.93 23.85
C LEU A 251 1.91 -2.13 22.37
N HIS A 252 0.77 -2.75 22.09
CA HIS A 252 0.32 -3.09 20.74
C HIS A 252 -1.07 -2.49 20.49
N LEU A 253 -1.13 -1.44 19.67
CA LEU A 253 -2.33 -0.68 19.32
C LEU A 253 -2.40 -0.45 17.79
N LYS A 254 -3.45 0.19 17.27
CA LYS A 254 -3.58 0.53 15.84
C LYS A 254 -3.76 2.04 15.61
N ALA A 255 -2.89 2.85 16.25
CA ALA A 255 -3.02 4.31 16.37
C ALA A 255 -3.12 5.10 15.04
N THR A 256 -2.60 4.56 13.94
CA THR A 256 -2.74 5.16 12.60
C THR A 256 -4.14 5.02 12.00
N MET A 257 -4.87 3.95 12.34
CA MET A 257 -6.23 3.67 11.88
C MET A 257 -7.24 4.19 12.90
N MET A 258 -7.10 3.79 14.17
CA MET A 258 -7.92 4.23 15.29
C MET A 258 -7.53 5.62 15.80
N LYS A 259 -7.52 6.60 14.89
CA LYS A 259 -6.95 7.95 15.02
C LYS A 259 -7.47 8.84 16.16
N ILE A 260 -8.44 8.38 16.96
CA ILE A 260 -8.98 9.07 18.14
C ILE A 260 -8.68 8.29 19.41
N SER A 261 -9.14 7.04 19.53
CA SER A 261 -8.98 6.22 20.74
C SER A 261 -7.52 5.89 21.03
N ASP A 262 -6.81 5.37 20.04
CA ASP A 262 -5.55 4.68 20.27
C ASP A 262 -4.39 5.64 20.62
N PRO A 263 -4.31 6.87 20.06
CA PRO A 263 -3.40 7.90 20.59
C PRO A 263 -3.68 8.29 22.05
N ILE A 264 -4.93 8.21 22.52
CA ILE A 264 -5.27 8.45 23.95
C ILE A 264 -4.82 7.26 24.80
N LEU A 265 -5.13 6.03 24.38
CA LEU A 265 -4.67 4.79 25.02
C LEU A 265 -3.14 4.73 25.11
N PHE A 266 -2.43 5.15 24.06
CA PHE A 266 -0.96 5.24 24.02
C PHE A 266 -0.45 6.33 24.97
N GLY A 267 -1.06 7.52 24.96
CA GLY A 267 -0.70 8.60 25.87
C GLY A 267 -0.83 8.21 27.35
N TYR A 268 -1.86 7.45 27.71
CA TYR A 268 -2.00 6.92 29.08
C TYR A 268 -0.93 5.87 29.45
N ALA A 269 -0.44 5.07 28.50
CA ALA A 269 0.67 4.16 28.74
C ALA A 269 2.00 4.90 28.96
N VAL A 270 2.27 5.93 28.15
CA VAL A 270 3.43 6.81 28.28
C VAL A 270 3.40 7.52 29.64
N SER A 271 2.27 8.09 30.05
CA SER A 271 2.13 8.74 31.37
C SER A 271 2.26 7.76 32.54
N ALA A 272 1.85 6.49 32.40
CA ALA A 272 2.02 5.48 33.43
C ALA A 272 3.48 5.00 33.55
N TYR A 273 4.17 4.81 32.42
CA TYR A 273 5.54 4.33 32.37
C TYR A 273 6.57 5.39 32.81
N TYR A 274 6.41 6.63 32.35
CA TYR A 274 7.29 7.76 32.70
C TYR A 274 6.76 8.60 33.88
N LYS A 275 5.89 8.03 34.72
CA LYS A 275 5.14 8.71 35.79
C LYS A 275 6.00 9.63 36.66
N ASP A 276 7.13 9.13 37.16
CA ASP A 276 8.04 9.90 38.03
C ASP A 276 8.74 11.04 37.27
N VAL A 277 9.02 10.86 35.98
CA VAL A 277 9.62 11.89 35.12
C VAL A 277 8.62 13.02 34.85
N PHE A 278 7.36 12.68 34.56
CA PHE A 278 6.28 13.66 34.41
C PHE A 278 5.93 14.36 35.73
N ALA A 279 6.04 13.68 36.88
CA ALA A 279 5.89 14.31 38.19
C ALA A 279 7.03 15.29 38.50
N LYS A 280 8.27 14.96 38.11
CA LYS A 280 9.47 15.78 38.35
C LYS A 280 9.58 17.01 37.43
N HIS A 281 9.19 16.87 36.15
CA HIS A 281 9.41 17.88 35.10
C HIS A 281 8.13 18.47 34.51
N GLY A 282 6.97 18.20 35.13
CA GLY A 282 5.64 18.53 34.59
C GLY A 282 5.44 19.99 34.18
N GLU A 283 5.99 20.95 34.93
CA GLU A 283 5.90 22.38 34.59
C GLU A 283 6.68 22.73 33.31
N THR A 284 7.88 22.19 33.13
CA THR A 284 8.66 22.37 31.89
C THR A 284 8.01 21.65 30.72
N PHE A 285 7.47 20.45 30.91
CA PHE A 285 6.74 19.74 29.86
C PHE A 285 5.45 20.47 29.44
N ALA A 286 4.72 21.08 30.38
CA ALA A 286 3.56 21.92 30.09
C ALA A 286 3.96 23.21 29.35
N ARG A 287 5.02 23.90 29.79
CA ARG A 287 5.61 25.07 29.13
C ARG A 287 6.06 24.80 27.69
N LEU A 288 6.58 23.60 27.43
CA LEU A 288 6.98 23.15 26.09
C LEU A 288 5.81 22.58 25.26
N GLY A 289 4.62 22.41 25.84
CA GLY A 289 3.47 21.81 25.17
C GLY A 289 3.68 20.34 24.78
N VAL A 290 4.43 19.56 25.59
CA VAL A 290 4.65 18.12 25.36
C VAL A 290 3.33 17.36 25.39
N ASN A 291 3.11 16.49 24.41
CA ASN A 291 1.88 15.74 24.21
C ASN A 291 2.15 14.25 24.10
N VAL A 292 1.90 13.52 25.19
CA VAL A 292 2.07 12.06 25.28
C VAL A 292 1.29 11.25 24.23
N ARG A 293 0.25 11.82 23.61
CA ARG A 293 -0.49 11.18 22.49
C ARG A 293 0.35 11.04 21.22
N TYR A 294 1.51 11.70 21.15
CA TYR A 294 2.52 11.53 20.10
C TYR A 294 3.73 10.69 20.55
N GLY A 295 3.67 10.11 21.75
CA GLY A 295 4.72 9.29 22.35
C GLY A 295 5.85 10.07 23.01
N ILE A 296 6.79 9.37 23.65
CA ILE A 296 7.89 10.03 24.39
C ILE A 296 8.89 10.73 23.45
N GLY A 297 8.88 10.41 22.16
CA GLY A 297 9.64 11.13 21.13
C GLY A 297 9.27 12.61 21.02
N ASP A 298 8.02 12.99 21.32
CA ASP A 298 7.60 14.40 21.37
C ASP A 298 8.26 15.17 22.51
N ALA A 299 8.49 14.51 23.66
CA ALA A 299 9.25 15.08 24.76
C ALA A 299 10.73 15.26 24.36
N TYR A 300 11.38 14.20 23.87
CA TYR A 300 12.77 14.23 23.40
C TYR A 300 13.01 15.29 22.32
N ALA A 301 12.05 15.53 21.43
CA ALA A 301 12.12 16.57 20.41
C ALA A 301 12.02 17.99 21.00
N LYS A 302 11.09 18.22 21.93
CA LYS A 302 10.84 19.56 22.50
C LYS A 302 11.92 20.02 23.48
N ILE A 303 12.52 19.12 24.25
CA ILE A 303 13.61 19.47 25.18
C ILE A 303 14.90 19.95 24.50
N GLN A 304 15.05 19.76 23.19
CA GLN A 304 16.18 20.32 22.43
C GLN A 304 16.17 21.85 22.35
N SER A 305 15.09 22.50 22.79
CA SER A 305 14.98 23.96 22.94
C SER A 305 15.42 24.49 24.32
N LEU A 306 15.74 23.61 25.27
CA LEU A 306 16.13 23.97 26.65
C LEU A 306 17.64 24.22 26.79
N PRO A 307 18.07 24.91 27.86
CA PRO A 307 19.48 24.92 28.27
C PRO A 307 20.01 23.50 28.50
N GLU A 308 21.24 23.23 28.07
CA GLU A 308 21.81 21.87 28.06
C GLU A 308 21.77 21.17 29.43
N ALA A 309 21.89 21.91 30.55
CA ALA A 309 21.78 21.35 31.89
C ALA A 309 20.35 20.89 32.27
N GLU A 310 19.31 21.60 31.81
CA GLU A 310 17.91 21.22 32.03
C GLU A 310 17.55 20.02 31.14
N LYS A 311 17.93 20.09 29.86
CA LYS A 311 17.81 19.00 28.88
C LYS A 311 18.50 17.72 29.37
N ALA A 312 19.78 17.78 29.75
CA ALA A 312 20.55 16.62 30.16
C ALA A 312 20.00 15.97 31.43
N ALA A 313 19.43 16.76 32.36
CA ALA A 313 18.72 16.22 33.52
C ALA A 313 17.47 15.43 33.10
N ILE A 314 16.63 16.00 32.21
CA ILE A 314 15.44 15.32 31.70
C ILE A 314 15.81 14.03 30.92
N GLU A 315 16.79 14.10 30.02
CA GLU A 315 17.26 12.91 29.29
C GLU A 315 17.90 11.86 30.21
N ALA A 316 18.46 12.24 31.35
CA ALA A 316 18.95 11.28 32.35
C ALA A 316 17.80 10.59 33.09
N ASP A 317 16.75 11.33 33.49
CA ASP A 317 15.57 10.76 34.15
C ASP A 317 14.75 9.86 33.21
N LEU A 318 14.62 10.23 31.92
CA LEU A 318 13.97 9.40 30.90
C LEU A 318 14.69 8.05 30.73
N ARG A 319 16.02 8.08 30.54
CA ARG A 319 16.84 6.86 30.43
C ARG A 319 16.86 6.04 31.71
N ALA A 320 16.74 6.69 32.88
CA ALA A 320 16.59 6.00 34.16
C ALA A 320 15.26 5.23 34.25
N ALA A 321 14.15 5.79 33.75
CA ALA A 321 12.87 5.08 33.65
C ALA A 321 12.96 3.89 32.67
N GLU A 322 13.55 4.10 31.49
CA GLU A 322 13.78 3.05 30.47
C GLU A 322 14.63 1.88 31.00
N ALA A 323 15.66 2.18 31.80
CA ALA A 323 16.48 1.17 32.47
C ALA A 323 15.78 0.51 33.68
N ALA A 324 14.84 1.20 34.32
CA ALA A 324 14.17 0.71 35.52
C ALA A 324 13.03 -0.29 35.24
N ALA A 325 12.44 -0.31 34.05
CA ALA A 325 11.40 -1.26 33.66
C ALA A 325 11.59 -1.68 32.19
N PRO A 326 12.11 -2.89 31.88
CA PRO A 326 12.51 -3.25 30.52
C PRO A 326 11.39 -3.08 29.49
N VAL A 327 11.65 -2.33 28.42
CA VAL A 327 10.70 -2.04 27.33
C VAL A 327 11.24 -2.58 26.00
N ALA A 328 10.33 -2.99 25.10
CA ALA A 328 10.69 -3.41 23.75
C ALA A 328 11.21 -2.24 22.88
N MET A 329 12.13 -2.54 21.97
CA MET A 329 12.75 -1.58 21.06
C MET A 329 12.17 -1.68 19.64
N VAL A 330 12.06 -0.53 18.98
CA VAL A 330 11.86 -0.39 17.53
C VAL A 330 13.23 -0.33 16.83
N ASP A 331 14.19 0.40 17.41
CA ASP A 331 15.55 0.57 16.90
C ASP A 331 16.50 0.69 18.10
N SER A 332 17.14 -0.42 18.50
CA SER A 332 18.00 -0.47 19.70
C SER A 332 19.19 0.48 19.61
N ASP A 333 19.78 0.58 18.42
CA ASP A 333 21.04 1.30 18.18
C ASP A 333 20.84 2.82 18.25
N LYS A 334 19.59 3.29 18.10
CA LYS A 334 19.17 4.69 18.26
C LYS A 334 18.39 4.93 19.56
N GLY A 335 18.21 3.92 20.41
CA GLY A 335 17.43 4.03 21.65
C GLY A 335 15.91 4.17 21.45
N ILE A 336 15.37 3.92 20.26
CA ILE A 336 13.95 4.12 19.97
C ILE A 336 13.14 2.97 20.59
N THR A 337 12.51 3.25 21.75
CA THR A 337 11.61 2.32 22.44
C THR A 337 10.24 2.25 21.78
N ASN A 338 9.48 1.19 22.05
CA ASN A 338 8.08 1.00 21.65
C ASN A 338 7.15 2.16 22.08
N LEU A 339 7.55 2.97 23.07
CA LEU A 339 6.81 4.14 23.54
C LEU A 339 7.21 5.46 22.85
N HIS A 340 8.14 5.46 21.90
CA HIS A 340 8.60 6.68 21.21
C HIS A 340 7.56 7.29 20.28
N VAL A 341 6.93 6.50 19.40
CA VAL A 341 5.94 6.97 18.42
C VAL A 341 4.78 5.98 18.30
N PRO A 342 3.51 6.41 18.39
CA PRO A 342 2.33 5.52 18.34
C PRO A 342 2.17 4.68 17.07
N SER A 343 2.82 5.05 15.98
CA SER A 343 2.71 4.40 14.67
C SER A 343 3.68 3.24 14.45
N ASP A 344 4.70 3.08 15.30
CA ASP A 344 5.86 2.24 14.98
C ASP A 344 5.63 0.75 15.31
N VAL A 345 4.75 0.46 16.28
CA VAL A 345 4.39 -0.89 16.71
C VAL A 345 2.88 -1.09 16.55
N ILE A 346 2.47 -1.40 15.32
CA ILE A 346 1.07 -1.62 14.94
C ILE A 346 0.70 -3.07 15.24
N VAL A 347 -0.37 -3.32 16.01
CA VAL A 347 -0.74 -4.63 16.58
C VAL A 347 -0.80 -5.78 15.55
N ASP A 348 -1.46 -5.56 14.42
CA ASP A 348 -1.65 -6.53 13.33
C ASP A 348 -0.35 -7.02 12.69
N ALA A 349 0.66 -6.16 12.53
CA ALA A 349 1.96 -6.56 11.98
C ALA A 349 2.94 -7.01 13.07
N SER A 350 2.89 -6.38 14.26
CA SER A 350 3.85 -6.61 15.34
C SER A 350 3.60 -7.89 16.12
N MET A 351 2.34 -8.28 16.36
CA MET A 351 2.03 -9.52 17.06
C MET A 351 2.46 -10.76 16.26
N PRO A 352 2.14 -10.90 14.96
CA PRO A 352 2.62 -12.03 14.16
C PRO A 352 4.14 -12.03 13.98
N ALA A 353 4.77 -10.86 13.87
CA ALA A 353 6.23 -10.75 13.81
C ALA A 353 6.90 -11.23 15.11
N ALA A 354 6.35 -10.88 16.28
CA ALA A 354 6.83 -11.38 17.56
C ALA A 354 6.58 -12.89 17.72
N ILE A 355 5.38 -13.38 17.37
CA ILE A 355 5.03 -14.81 17.42
C ILE A 355 5.95 -15.64 16.52
N ARG A 356 6.20 -15.20 15.29
CA ARG A 356 7.16 -15.81 14.35
C ARG A 356 8.58 -15.84 14.93
N ASN A 357 9.00 -14.79 15.66
CA ASN A 357 10.31 -14.70 16.30
C ASN A 357 10.31 -15.31 17.72
N SER A 358 9.86 -16.56 17.87
CA SER A 358 9.83 -17.31 19.14
C SER A 358 9.00 -16.67 20.26
N GLY A 359 8.07 -15.77 19.93
CA GLY A 359 7.33 -14.97 20.91
C GLY A 359 8.15 -13.86 21.54
N ARG A 360 9.10 -13.24 20.82
CA ARG A 360 10.07 -12.29 21.38
C ARG A 360 10.13 -10.96 20.64
N MET A 361 10.52 -9.91 21.36
CA MET A 361 10.88 -8.60 20.82
C MET A 361 12.31 -8.21 21.22
N TRP A 362 12.84 -7.18 20.55
CA TRP A 362 14.20 -6.69 20.78
C TRP A 362 14.28 -5.87 22.07
N ASN A 363 15.32 -6.10 22.86
CA ASN A 363 15.67 -5.30 24.03
C ASN A 363 16.72 -4.21 23.70
N ALA A 364 17.00 -3.32 24.66
CA ALA A 364 17.98 -2.24 24.51
C ALA A 364 19.41 -2.69 24.20
N ALA A 365 19.73 -3.98 24.34
CA ALA A 365 21.03 -4.57 23.99
C ALA A 365 21.03 -5.29 22.62
N GLY A 366 20.04 -5.02 21.75
CA GLY A 366 19.95 -5.59 20.40
C GLY A 366 19.66 -7.09 20.38
N LYS A 367 18.99 -7.63 21.41
CA LYS A 367 18.73 -9.08 21.55
C LYS A 367 17.25 -9.38 21.75
N LEU A 368 16.78 -10.49 21.18
CA LEU A 368 15.43 -11.00 21.39
C LEU A 368 15.24 -11.49 22.84
N ALA A 369 14.16 -11.05 23.49
CA ALA A 369 13.79 -11.47 24.84
C ALA A 369 12.28 -11.73 24.97
N ASP A 370 11.91 -12.55 25.95
CA ASP A 370 10.49 -12.85 26.26
C ASP A 370 9.75 -11.56 26.67
N THR A 371 8.49 -11.43 26.25
CA THR A 371 7.77 -10.15 26.19
C THR A 371 6.32 -10.29 26.68
N LYS A 372 5.87 -9.34 27.52
CA LYS A 372 4.46 -9.10 27.85
C LYS A 372 3.88 -8.17 26.77
N PHE A 373 3.01 -8.73 25.94
CA PHE A 373 2.31 -8.03 24.86
C PHE A 373 1.03 -7.37 25.39
N THR A 374 1.11 -6.12 25.81
CA THR A 374 -0.05 -5.37 26.31
C THR A 374 -0.96 -4.94 25.16
N ILE A 375 -2.17 -5.51 25.14
CA ILE A 375 -3.30 -5.17 24.26
C ILE A 375 -4.47 -4.87 25.20
N PRO A 376 -4.80 -3.60 25.51
CA PRO A 376 -5.67 -3.29 26.64
C PRO A 376 -7.10 -3.85 26.55
N ASP A 377 -7.73 -3.82 25.37
CA ASP A 377 -9.12 -4.26 25.19
C ASP A 377 -9.24 -5.74 24.82
N ARG A 378 -10.20 -6.43 25.44
CA ARG A 378 -10.39 -7.88 25.28
C ARG A 378 -10.95 -8.36 23.96
N CYS A 379 -11.62 -7.52 23.15
CA CYS A 379 -12.35 -7.97 21.96
C CYS A 379 -11.53 -8.87 21.03
N TYR A 380 -10.22 -8.65 20.95
CA TYR A 380 -9.32 -9.37 20.04
C TYR A 380 -8.05 -9.92 20.72
N ALA A 381 -7.71 -9.47 21.94
CA ALA A 381 -6.48 -9.85 22.65
C ALA A 381 -6.35 -11.38 22.85
N GLY A 382 -7.46 -12.06 23.15
CA GLY A 382 -7.50 -13.51 23.38
C GLY A 382 -7.12 -14.36 22.16
N VAL A 383 -7.24 -13.83 20.93
CA VAL A 383 -6.84 -14.54 19.70
C VAL A 383 -5.32 -14.72 19.67
N TYR A 384 -4.55 -13.66 19.90
CA TYR A 384 -3.09 -13.76 19.95
C TYR A 384 -2.60 -14.62 21.12
N GLN A 385 -3.28 -14.57 22.27
CA GLN A 385 -2.97 -15.44 23.40
C GLN A 385 -3.15 -16.93 23.05
N ALA A 386 -4.23 -17.28 22.34
CA ALA A 386 -4.46 -18.66 21.88
C ALA A 386 -3.35 -19.18 20.95
N VAL A 387 -2.82 -18.33 20.06
CA VAL A 387 -1.68 -18.67 19.19
C VAL A 387 -0.39 -18.84 20.00
N ILE A 388 -0.16 -17.98 20.99
CA ILE A 388 1.02 -18.06 21.88
C ILE A 388 0.99 -19.37 22.69
N ASP A 389 -0.15 -19.74 23.26
CA ASP A 389 -0.27 -20.98 24.04
C ASP A 389 -0.15 -22.24 23.18
N ASP A 390 -0.74 -22.24 21.96
CA ASP A 390 -0.54 -23.28 20.95
C ASP A 390 0.94 -23.43 20.57
N CYS A 391 1.66 -22.32 20.37
CA CYS A 391 3.10 -22.36 20.05
C CYS A 391 3.96 -22.86 21.22
N LYS A 392 3.58 -22.62 22.48
CA LYS A 392 4.24 -23.22 23.65
C LYS A 392 3.97 -24.71 23.79
N ALA A 393 2.72 -25.13 23.54
CA ALA A 393 2.29 -26.52 23.70
C ALA A 393 2.76 -27.44 22.55
N HIS A 394 2.88 -26.90 21.34
CA HIS A 394 3.10 -27.68 20.11
C HIS A 394 4.32 -27.21 19.28
N GLY A 395 5.11 -26.26 19.81
CA GLY A 395 6.28 -25.70 19.14
C GLY A 395 5.91 -24.78 17.98
N THR A 396 6.89 -24.46 17.14
CA THR A 396 6.69 -23.59 15.97
C THR A 396 5.83 -24.27 14.89
N PHE A 397 5.34 -23.51 13.90
CA PHE A 397 4.61 -24.08 12.76
C PHE A 397 5.58 -24.61 11.70
N ASP A 398 5.26 -25.75 11.10
CA ASP A 398 5.98 -26.28 9.94
C ASP A 398 5.34 -25.78 8.64
N VAL A 399 6.04 -24.83 8.01
CA VAL A 399 5.66 -24.21 6.72
C VAL A 399 5.47 -25.25 5.62
N THR A 400 6.20 -26.37 5.65
CA THR A 400 6.16 -27.39 4.58
C THR A 400 4.89 -28.24 4.62
N THR A 401 4.34 -28.51 5.81
CA THR A 401 3.13 -29.33 5.96
C THR A 401 1.86 -28.51 6.18
N MET A 402 1.92 -27.37 6.86
CA MET A 402 0.74 -26.66 7.35
C MET A 402 -0.30 -26.29 6.28
N GLY A 403 -1.58 -26.27 6.67
CA GLY A 403 -2.71 -25.77 5.87
C GLY A 403 -2.71 -24.25 5.74
N THR A 404 -3.84 -23.68 5.34
CA THR A 404 -4.07 -22.22 5.26
C THR A 404 -5.34 -21.75 5.96
N VAL A 405 -5.32 -20.53 6.49
CA VAL A 405 -6.49 -19.88 7.10
C VAL A 405 -6.85 -18.61 6.31
N PRO A 406 -7.58 -18.73 5.19
CA PRO A 406 -8.12 -17.58 4.48
C PRO A 406 -9.20 -16.84 5.31
N ASN A 407 -9.57 -15.65 4.85
CA ASN A 407 -10.51 -14.78 5.55
C ASN A 407 -11.63 -14.26 4.63
N VAL A 408 -12.87 -14.33 5.14
CA VAL A 408 -14.03 -13.62 4.61
C VAL A 408 -14.42 -12.53 5.61
N GLY A 409 -14.11 -11.29 5.26
CA GLY A 409 -14.14 -10.16 6.18
C GLY A 409 -15.27 -9.16 5.90
N LEU A 410 -16.11 -8.93 6.91
CA LEU A 410 -17.13 -7.87 6.89
C LEU A 410 -16.44 -6.50 6.94
N MET A 411 -16.64 -5.67 5.92
CA MET A 411 -16.05 -4.32 5.89
C MET A 411 -16.83 -3.26 5.10
N ALA A 412 -17.80 -3.66 4.27
CA ALA A 412 -18.48 -2.75 3.35
C ALA A 412 -19.17 -1.57 4.06
N GLN A 413 -19.14 -0.39 3.44
CA GLN A 413 -19.72 0.86 3.98
C GLN A 413 -19.19 1.25 5.37
N ALA A 414 -17.88 1.04 5.57
CA ALA A 414 -17.15 1.27 6.82
C ALA A 414 -17.87 0.63 8.03
N ALA A 415 -18.00 -0.71 7.97
CA ALA A 415 -18.56 -1.49 9.05
C ALA A 415 -17.69 -1.42 10.33
N GLU A 416 -18.35 -1.51 11.49
CA GLU A 416 -17.72 -1.68 12.81
C GLU A 416 -16.77 -0.52 13.19
N GLU A 417 -15.64 -0.79 13.85
CA GLU A 417 -14.68 0.21 14.35
C GLU A 417 -14.16 1.17 13.28
N TYR A 418 -14.00 0.69 12.04
CA TYR A 418 -13.54 1.51 10.91
C TYR A 418 -14.53 2.64 10.56
N GLY A 419 -15.79 2.51 10.98
CA GLY A 419 -16.80 3.56 10.88
C GLY A 419 -16.91 4.46 12.11
N SER A 420 -16.19 4.22 13.20
CA SER A 420 -16.46 4.87 14.52
C SER A 420 -15.79 6.23 14.73
N HIS A 421 -14.86 6.65 13.87
CA HIS A 421 -13.95 7.76 14.17
C HIS A 421 -14.64 9.11 14.40
N ASP A 422 -15.76 9.39 13.74
CA ASP A 422 -16.55 10.63 13.92
C ASP A 422 -17.64 10.51 14.99
N LYS A 423 -17.63 9.38 15.71
CA LYS A 423 -18.53 8.98 16.81
C LYS A 423 -17.73 8.46 18.03
N THR A 424 -16.45 8.82 18.11
CA THR A 424 -15.55 8.47 19.23
C THR A 424 -15.17 9.76 19.96
N PHE A 425 -15.36 9.79 21.27
CA PHE A 425 -15.24 10.99 22.10
C PHE A 425 -14.45 10.70 23.37
N GLU A 426 -13.59 11.63 23.75
CA GLU A 426 -13.03 11.72 25.10
C GLU A 426 -14.03 12.47 25.97
N ILE A 427 -14.45 11.87 27.08
CA ILE A 427 -15.53 12.39 27.93
C ILE A 427 -15.01 13.58 28.77
N PRO A 428 -15.66 14.77 28.73
CA PRO A 428 -15.11 15.97 29.34
C PRO A 428 -15.35 16.08 30.86
N ALA A 429 -16.37 15.39 31.38
CA ALA A 429 -16.80 15.44 32.78
C ALA A 429 -17.62 14.18 33.10
N ASP A 430 -17.77 13.86 34.38
CA ASP A 430 -18.61 12.75 34.84
C ASP A 430 -20.08 12.97 34.43
N GLY A 431 -20.73 11.91 33.93
CA GLY A 431 -22.10 12.04 33.42
C GLY A 431 -22.63 10.78 32.76
N VAL A 432 -23.54 10.98 31.79
CA VAL A 432 -24.23 9.92 31.05
C VAL A 432 -24.20 10.23 29.55
N VAL A 433 -23.79 9.25 28.74
CA VAL A 433 -23.97 9.29 27.28
C VAL A 433 -25.18 8.43 26.90
N LYS A 434 -26.07 8.98 26.06
CA LYS A 434 -27.25 8.29 25.53
C LYS A 434 -27.24 8.31 24.00
N VAL A 435 -27.78 7.27 23.40
CA VAL A 435 -28.14 7.26 21.97
C VAL A 435 -29.66 7.23 21.84
N ILE A 436 -30.21 8.24 21.17
CA ILE A 436 -31.64 8.56 21.18
C ILE A 436 -32.17 8.63 19.74
N THR A 437 -33.31 8.02 19.45
CA THR A 437 -34.01 8.09 18.15
C THR A 437 -34.78 9.41 17.95
N GLU A 438 -35.20 9.68 16.72
CA GLU A 438 -36.06 10.84 16.37
C GLU A 438 -37.41 10.87 17.13
N ASP A 439 -37.90 9.73 17.63
CA ASP A 439 -39.10 9.65 18.49
C ASP A 439 -38.84 9.82 19.99
N GLY A 440 -37.57 10.02 20.39
CA GLY A 440 -37.17 10.21 21.79
C GLY A 440 -36.82 8.91 22.54
N SER A 441 -36.94 7.73 21.92
CA SER A 441 -36.56 6.46 22.56
C SER A 441 -35.06 6.35 22.77
N VAL A 442 -34.63 5.90 23.96
CA VAL A 442 -33.21 5.64 24.25
C VAL A 442 -32.86 4.22 23.83
N LEU A 443 -31.91 4.07 22.89
CA LEU A 443 -31.44 2.78 22.40
C LEU A 443 -30.37 2.17 23.32
N THR A 444 -29.45 2.99 23.83
CA THR A 444 -28.35 2.59 24.73
C THR A 444 -27.97 3.75 25.65
N GLU A 445 -27.45 3.44 26.84
CA GLU A 445 -27.10 4.40 27.88
C GLU A 445 -25.87 3.96 28.69
N HIS A 446 -24.86 4.82 28.78
CA HIS A 446 -23.62 4.59 29.53
C HIS A 446 -23.38 5.69 30.56
N LYS A 447 -23.13 5.31 31.81
CA LYS A 447 -22.48 6.19 32.80
C LYS A 447 -20.99 6.23 32.51
N VAL A 448 -20.38 7.40 32.55
CA VAL A 448 -18.98 7.65 32.15
C VAL A 448 -18.28 8.59 33.14
N GLU A 449 -16.98 8.39 33.35
CA GLU A 449 -16.11 9.28 34.14
C GLU A 449 -15.28 10.21 33.22
N ALA A 450 -14.76 11.31 33.76
CA ALA A 450 -13.95 12.28 33.03
C ALA A 450 -12.65 11.67 32.46
N GLY A 451 -12.44 11.83 31.16
CA GLY A 451 -11.31 11.30 30.40
C GLY A 451 -11.50 9.90 29.83
N ASP A 452 -12.63 9.24 30.10
CA ASP A 452 -13.03 7.98 29.47
C ASP A 452 -13.16 8.13 27.95
N ILE A 453 -12.94 7.05 27.20
CA ILE A 453 -13.12 7.04 25.74
C ILE A 453 -14.45 6.34 25.43
N TRP A 454 -15.46 7.06 24.95
CA TRP A 454 -16.73 6.49 24.49
C TRP A 454 -16.74 6.40 22.95
N ARG A 455 -17.36 5.36 22.37
CA ARG A 455 -17.46 5.16 20.92
C ARG A 455 -18.79 4.54 20.48
N MET A 456 -19.25 4.89 19.27
CA MET A 456 -20.31 4.18 18.55
C MET A 456 -19.85 3.67 17.17
N CYS A 457 -20.13 2.39 16.91
CA CYS A 457 -19.88 1.68 15.65
C CYS A 457 -21.21 1.44 14.88
N GLN A 458 -21.13 1.21 13.56
CA GLN A 458 -22.30 1.12 12.66
C GLN A 458 -22.13 0.06 11.56
N THR A 459 -23.01 -0.94 11.51
CA THR A 459 -22.94 -2.05 10.54
C THR A 459 -24.26 -2.28 9.82
N LYS A 460 -24.26 -2.12 8.49
CA LYS A 460 -25.46 -1.97 7.66
C LYS A 460 -25.96 -3.35 7.20
N ASP A 461 -27.28 -3.55 7.16
CA ASP A 461 -27.90 -4.86 6.87
C ASP A 461 -27.37 -5.52 5.59
N ILE A 462 -27.26 -4.73 4.51
CA ILE A 462 -26.77 -5.17 3.20
C ILE A 462 -25.32 -5.69 3.23
N ALA A 463 -24.45 -5.10 4.08
CA ALA A 463 -23.08 -5.55 4.24
C ALA A 463 -23.01 -6.92 4.92
N VAL A 464 -23.87 -7.17 5.92
CA VAL A 464 -23.97 -8.46 6.61
C VAL A 464 -24.51 -9.56 5.69
N ARG A 465 -25.54 -9.25 4.89
CA ARG A 465 -26.10 -10.20 3.90
C ARG A 465 -25.06 -10.63 2.86
N ASP A 466 -24.35 -9.67 2.28
CA ASP A 466 -23.31 -9.98 1.29
C ASP A 466 -22.12 -10.73 1.92
N TRP A 467 -21.73 -10.40 3.15
CA TRP A 467 -20.68 -11.13 3.89
C TRP A 467 -21.06 -12.60 4.15
N VAL A 468 -22.30 -12.89 4.53
CA VAL A 468 -22.81 -14.27 4.68
C VAL A 468 -22.85 -15.01 3.34
N LYS A 469 -23.34 -14.36 2.28
CA LYS A 469 -23.32 -14.88 0.91
C LYS A 469 -21.90 -15.21 0.44
N LEU A 470 -20.94 -14.31 0.69
CA LEU A 470 -19.54 -14.49 0.35
C LEU A 470 -18.93 -15.67 1.12
N ALA A 471 -19.25 -15.81 2.41
CA ALA A 471 -18.79 -16.94 3.24
C ALA A 471 -19.27 -18.29 2.70
N VAL A 472 -20.56 -18.42 2.38
CA VAL A 472 -21.11 -19.63 1.73
C VAL A 472 -20.47 -19.87 0.37
N THR A 473 -20.28 -18.81 -0.43
CA THR A 473 -19.65 -18.90 -1.77
C THR A 473 -18.21 -19.41 -1.69
N ARG A 474 -17.39 -18.89 -0.77
CA ARG A 474 -16.00 -19.33 -0.58
C ARG A 474 -15.92 -20.74 0.00
N ALA A 475 -16.75 -21.09 0.98
CA ALA A 475 -16.82 -22.45 1.53
C ALA A 475 -17.21 -23.47 0.45
N ARG A 476 -18.20 -23.14 -0.39
CA ARG A 476 -18.65 -23.98 -1.50
C ARG A 476 -17.57 -24.16 -2.57
N ALA A 477 -16.89 -23.07 -2.95
CA ALA A 477 -15.86 -23.08 -4.00
C ALA A 477 -14.52 -23.72 -3.60
N SER A 478 -14.27 -23.92 -2.31
CA SER A 478 -13.02 -24.50 -1.80
C SER A 478 -13.22 -25.79 -0.98
N HIS A 479 -14.45 -26.26 -0.83
CA HIS A 479 -14.83 -27.40 0.02
C HIS A 479 -14.23 -27.33 1.46
N THR A 480 -14.02 -26.12 1.97
CA THR A 480 -13.33 -25.85 3.23
C THR A 480 -14.33 -25.42 4.30
N PRO A 481 -14.24 -25.92 5.56
CA PRO A 481 -15.08 -25.45 6.65
C PRO A 481 -14.94 -23.94 6.89
N ALA A 482 -16.07 -23.28 7.13
CA ALA A 482 -16.12 -21.84 7.37
C ALA A 482 -16.69 -21.53 8.75
N ILE A 483 -15.86 -20.90 9.58
CA ILE A 483 -16.16 -20.61 10.98
C ILE A 483 -16.42 -19.11 11.09
N PHE A 484 -17.60 -18.72 11.58
CA PHE A 484 -17.91 -17.36 12.00
C PHE A 484 -17.34 -17.11 13.39
N TRP A 485 -16.45 -16.11 13.52
CA TRP A 485 -15.75 -15.77 14.76
C TRP A 485 -16.54 -14.67 15.48
N LEU A 486 -17.52 -15.06 16.29
CA LEU A 486 -18.48 -14.17 16.96
C LEU A 486 -18.63 -14.58 18.42
N ASP A 487 -18.43 -13.64 19.36
CA ASP A 487 -18.47 -13.93 20.79
C ASP A 487 -19.89 -13.75 21.37
N GLU A 488 -20.50 -14.83 21.85
CA GLU A 488 -21.83 -14.74 22.49
C GLU A 488 -21.84 -13.83 23.73
N ALA A 489 -20.69 -13.57 24.38
CA ALA A 489 -20.62 -12.61 25.48
C ALA A 489 -20.76 -11.14 25.01
N ARG A 490 -20.41 -10.81 23.77
CA ARG A 490 -20.51 -9.45 23.21
C ARG A 490 -21.92 -9.12 22.74
N ALA A 491 -22.40 -7.91 23.04
CA ALA A 491 -23.76 -7.48 22.73
C ALA A 491 -24.00 -7.35 21.22
N TYR A 492 -23.00 -6.86 20.49
CA TYR A 492 -23.02 -6.73 19.03
C TYR A 492 -22.94 -8.08 18.33
N ASP A 493 -22.04 -8.95 18.74
CA ASP A 493 -21.83 -10.27 18.11
C ASP A 493 -23.05 -11.19 18.28
N ARG A 494 -23.84 -11.06 19.36
CA ARG A 494 -25.16 -11.73 19.48
C ARG A 494 -26.16 -11.29 18.41
N LEU A 495 -26.25 -9.98 18.14
CA LEU A 495 -27.14 -9.46 17.08
C LEU A 495 -26.63 -9.83 15.69
N LEU A 496 -25.31 -9.83 15.48
CA LEU A 496 -24.68 -10.27 14.24
C LEU A 496 -24.90 -11.78 14.01
N THR A 497 -24.76 -12.61 15.05
CA THR A 497 -25.07 -14.05 15.02
C THR A 497 -26.54 -14.31 14.68
N THR A 498 -27.45 -13.50 15.21
CA THR A 498 -28.89 -13.58 14.87
C THR A 498 -29.14 -13.31 13.39
N LYS A 499 -28.46 -12.30 12.81
CA LYS A 499 -28.50 -12.02 11.36
C LYS A 499 -27.85 -13.13 10.52
N VAL A 500 -26.69 -13.64 10.91
CA VAL A 500 -26.02 -14.77 10.24
C VAL A 500 -26.92 -16.02 10.20
N THR A 501 -27.53 -16.37 11.32
CA THR A 501 -28.46 -17.51 11.45
C THR A 501 -29.76 -17.31 10.66
N ALA A 502 -30.13 -16.07 10.34
CA ALA A 502 -31.20 -15.78 9.40
C ALA A 502 -30.73 -15.98 7.95
N TYR A 503 -29.69 -15.27 7.50
CA TYR A 503 -29.31 -15.23 6.08
C TYR A 503 -28.64 -16.51 5.57
N LEU A 504 -28.09 -17.36 6.44
CA LEU A 504 -27.65 -18.71 6.05
C LEU A 504 -28.82 -19.58 5.52
N LYS A 505 -30.08 -19.22 5.78
CA LYS A 505 -31.27 -19.88 5.24
C LYS A 505 -31.65 -19.40 3.84
N ASP A 506 -31.10 -18.26 3.40
CA ASP A 506 -31.29 -17.71 2.06
C ASP A 506 -30.36 -18.39 1.02
N HIS A 507 -29.58 -19.40 1.43
CA HIS A 507 -28.50 -20.03 0.65
C HIS A 507 -28.48 -21.56 0.79
N ASP A 508 -27.97 -22.26 -0.23
CA ASP A 508 -27.72 -23.71 -0.15
C ASP A 508 -26.45 -24.02 0.66
N THR A 509 -26.64 -24.45 1.90
CA THR A 509 -25.59 -24.92 2.83
C THR A 509 -25.47 -26.45 2.89
N SER A 510 -26.12 -27.20 1.98
CA SER A 510 -26.07 -28.68 1.99
C SER A 510 -24.65 -29.21 1.78
N GLY A 511 -24.21 -30.16 2.61
CA GLY A 511 -22.85 -30.71 2.56
C GLY A 511 -21.74 -29.70 2.87
N LEU A 512 -22.05 -28.63 3.61
CA LEU A 512 -21.12 -27.53 3.92
C LEU A 512 -20.94 -27.42 5.44
N ASP A 513 -19.69 -27.43 5.92
CA ASP A 513 -19.37 -27.28 7.35
C ASP A 513 -19.27 -25.80 7.71
N ILE A 514 -20.38 -25.23 8.20
CA ILE A 514 -20.48 -23.83 8.65
C ILE A 514 -20.86 -23.81 10.12
N ARG A 515 -20.10 -23.06 10.93
CA ARG A 515 -20.29 -22.96 12.39
C ARG A 515 -20.13 -21.51 12.87
N VAL A 516 -20.68 -21.20 14.04
CA VAL A 516 -20.36 -19.99 14.80
C VAL A 516 -19.61 -20.43 16.07
N LEU A 517 -18.52 -19.76 16.41
CA LEU A 517 -17.70 -20.00 17.59
C LEU A 517 -17.12 -18.68 18.10
N SER A 518 -16.79 -18.58 19.39
CA SER A 518 -16.07 -17.41 19.91
C SER A 518 -14.70 -17.25 19.20
N PRO A 519 -14.15 -16.03 19.07
CA PRO A 519 -12.87 -15.82 18.39
C PRO A 519 -11.71 -16.67 18.94
N VAL A 520 -11.72 -16.97 20.25
CA VAL A 520 -10.71 -17.81 20.91
C VAL A 520 -10.87 -19.30 20.53
N GLU A 521 -12.09 -19.82 20.52
CA GLU A 521 -12.35 -21.23 20.14
C GLU A 521 -12.17 -21.44 18.64
N ALA A 522 -12.63 -20.48 17.82
CA ALA A 522 -12.46 -20.49 16.37
C ALA A 522 -10.97 -20.43 15.98
N CYS A 523 -10.17 -19.63 16.69
CA CYS A 523 -8.72 -19.63 16.56
C CYS A 523 -8.12 -21.00 16.93
N LYS A 524 -8.43 -21.56 18.10
CA LYS A 524 -7.93 -22.88 18.54
C LYS A 524 -8.30 -24.02 17.57
N LEU A 525 -9.51 -24.00 17.02
CA LEU A 525 -9.94 -24.96 15.99
C LEU A 525 -9.11 -24.78 14.71
N SER A 526 -8.93 -23.54 14.27
CA SER A 526 -8.14 -23.22 13.07
C SER A 526 -6.67 -23.62 13.24
N LEU A 527 -6.07 -23.41 14.42
CA LEU A 527 -4.70 -23.83 14.75
C LEU A 527 -4.55 -25.36 14.79
N THR A 528 -5.51 -26.06 15.40
CA THR A 528 -5.56 -27.54 15.39
C THR A 528 -5.59 -28.07 13.95
N ARG A 529 -6.39 -27.44 13.08
CA ARG A 529 -6.52 -27.82 11.66
C ARG A 529 -5.27 -27.45 10.85
N ILE A 530 -4.73 -26.24 11.00
CA ILE A 530 -3.57 -25.78 10.21
C ILE A 530 -2.33 -26.65 10.47
N ARG A 531 -2.11 -27.08 11.73
CA ARG A 531 -1.04 -28.03 12.11
C ARG A 531 -1.27 -29.44 11.54
N ALA A 532 -2.52 -29.86 11.36
CA ALA A 532 -2.87 -31.10 10.68
C ALA A 532 -2.82 -31.03 9.14
N GLY A 533 -2.31 -29.94 8.57
CA GLY A 533 -2.28 -29.72 7.11
C GLY A 533 -3.64 -29.39 6.49
N GLN A 534 -4.63 -29.01 7.30
CA GLN A 534 -6.02 -28.78 6.88
C GLN A 534 -6.39 -27.30 6.92
N ASP A 535 -7.18 -26.87 5.92
CA ASP A 535 -7.56 -25.46 5.74
C ASP A 535 -8.82 -25.10 6.53
N THR A 536 -8.97 -23.82 6.90
CA THR A 536 -10.16 -23.32 7.62
C THR A 536 -10.46 -21.88 7.22
N ILE A 537 -11.64 -21.58 6.69
CA ILE A 537 -12.03 -20.19 6.41
C ILE A 537 -12.42 -19.51 7.72
N SER A 538 -11.71 -18.43 8.06
CA SER A 538 -12.14 -17.50 9.11
C SER A 538 -13.14 -16.51 8.53
N VAL A 539 -14.34 -16.42 9.11
CA VAL A 539 -15.40 -15.51 8.69
C VAL A 539 -15.60 -14.50 9.82
N THR A 540 -15.22 -13.25 9.59
CA THR A 540 -14.93 -12.32 10.70
C THR A 540 -15.45 -10.90 10.49
N GLY A 541 -15.62 -10.17 11.59
CA GLY A 541 -15.70 -8.70 11.60
C GLY A 541 -14.45 -8.02 11.02
N ASN A 542 -14.50 -6.69 10.91
CA ASN A 542 -13.58 -5.85 10.15
C ASN A 542 -12.18 -5.74 10.81
N VAL A 543 -12.11 -5.77 12.14
CA VAL A 543 -10.83 -5.77 12.87
C VAL A 543 -10.16 -7.15 12.80
N LEU A 544 -10.92 -8.23 13.03
CA LEU A 544 -10.40 -9.59 12.91
C LEU A 544 -10.06 -9.99 11.46
N ARG A 545 -10.73 -9.41 10.45
CA ARG A 545 -10.32 -9.49 9.03
C ARG A 545 -8.89 -9.02 8.89
N ASP A 546 -8.60 -7.84 9.43
CA ASP A 546 -7.26 -7.24 9.41
C ASP A 546 -6.26 -8.14 10.14
N TYR A 547 -6.54 -8.48 11.40
CA TYR A 547 -5.61 -9.22 12.25
C TYR A 547 -5.31 -10.62 11.72
N ASN A 548 -6.32 -11.36 11.23
CA ASN A 548 -6.13 -12.69 10.65
C ASN A 548 -5.36 -12.64 9.32
N THR A 549 -5.53 -11.58 8.51
CA THR A 549 -4.90 -11.47 7.19
C THR A 549 -3.48 -10.93 7.21
N ASP A 550 -3.00 -10.49 8.37
CA ASP A 550 -1.56 -10.43 8.67
C ASP A 550 -1.08 -11.69 9.43
N LEU A 551 -1.79 -12.14 10.46
CA LEU A 551 -1.39 -13.26 11.32
C LEU A 551 -1.07 -14.55 10.57
N PHE A 552 -2.06 -15.14 9.89
CA PHE A 552 -1.84 -16.43 9.25
C PHE A 552 -0.87 -16.33 8.06
N PRO A 553 -0.95 -15.32 7.16
CA PRO A 553 0.02 -15.16 6.08
C PRO A 553 1.47 -14.89 6.54
N ILE A 554 1.70 -14.21 7.67
CA ILE A 554 3.05 -14.05 8.23
C ILE A 554 3.62 -15.38 8.77
N LEU A 555 2.77 -16.28 9.29
CA LEU A 555 3.16 -17.62 9.73
C LEU A 555 3.26 -18.64 8.58
N GLU A 556 2.47 -18.46 7.53
CA GLU A 556 2.43 -19.35 6.36
C GLU A 556 3.47 -19.01 5.29
N LEU A 557 3.76 -17.72 5.07
CA LEU A 557 4.55 -17.21 3.95
C LEU A 557 5.73 -16.32 4.38
N GLY A 558 5.83 -16.02 5.68
CA GLY A 558 6.78 -15.06 6.22
C GLY A 558 6.40 -13.59 5.96
N THR A 559 5.30 -13.32 5.25
CA THR A 559 4.80 -11.99 4.93
C THR A 559 3.35 -12.00 4.46
N SER A 560 2.57 -10.99 4.84
CA SER A 560 1.21 -10.72 4.35
C SER A 560 1.16 -10.05 2.98
N ALA A 561 2.29 -9.62 2.41
CA ALA A 561 2.34 -8.96 1.11
C ALA A 561 2.02 -9.89 -0.07
N LYS A 562 2.16 -11.22 0.09
CA LYS A 562 1.98 -12.23 -0.99
C LYS A 562 0.58 -12.87 -0.96
N MET A 563 -0.44 -12.01 -0.83
CA MET A 563 -1.85 -12.36 -0.64
C MET A 563 -2.72 -11.87 -1.81
N LEU A 564 -3.77 -12.63 -2.15
CA LEU A 564 -4.93 -12.08 -2.86
C LEU A 564 -5.80 -11.30 -1.86
N SER A 565 -6.24 -10.11 -2.25
CA SER A 565 -7.18 -9.28 -1.50
C SER A 565 -8.27 -8.79 -2.46
N ILE A 566 -9.31 -9.62 -2.60
CA ILE A 566 -10.41 -9.41 -3.54
C ILE A 566 -11.58 -8.78 -2.80
N VAL A 567 -12.23 -7.81 -3.43
CA VAL A 567 -13.38 -7.08 -2.91
C VAL A 567 -14.51 -7.16 -3.93
N PRO A 568 -15.39 -8.18 -3.84
CA PRO A 568 -16.65 -8.20 -4.59
C PRO A 568 -17.49 -7.00 -4.13
N LEU A 569 -17.82 -6.11 -5.06
CA LEU A 569 -18.55 -4.88 -4.76
C LEU A 569 -20.05 -5.19 -4.66
N LEU A 570 -20.76 -4.52 -3.75
CA LEU A 570 -22.19 -4.74 -3.47
C LEU A 570 -23.07 -4.54 -4.71
N ALA A 571 -22.61 -3.74 -5.68
CA ALA A 571 -23.28 -3.49 -6.95
C ALA A 571 -23.04 -4.58 -8.02
N GLY A 572 -22.17 -5.55 -7.76
CA GLY A 572 -21.81 -6.63 -8.69
C GLY A 572 -20.46 -6.45 -9.40
N GLY A 573 -19.79 -5.30 -9.24
CA GLY A 573 -18.43 -5.06 -9.71
C GLY A 573 -17.36 -5.77 -8.86
N GLY A 574 -16.08 -5.53 -9.15
CA GLY A 574 -14.94 -6.06 -8.39
C GLY A 574 -13.81 -5.04 -8.22
N MET A 575 -13.19 -5.05 -7.05
CA MET A 575 -11.91 -4.36 -6.79
C MET A 575 -10.88 -5.37 -6.27
N TYR A 576 -9.63 -5.21 -6.69
CA TYR A 576 -8.51 -6.12 -6.41
C TYR A 576 -7.38 -5.32 -5.78
N GLU A 577 -7.22 -5.41 -4.45
CA GLU A 577 -6.12 -4.74 -3.75
C GLU A 577 -4.82 -5.53 -3.98
N THR A 578 -3.76 -4.88 -4.46
CA THR A 578 -2.49 -5.54 -4.84
C THR A 578 -1.58 -5.88 -3.66
N GLY A 579 -2.13 -5.91 -2.44
CA GLY A 579 -1.43 -6.18 -1.19
C GLY A 579 -2.05 -5.46 0.01
N ALA A 580 -1.76 -5.95 1.23
CA ALA A 580 -2.26 -5.36 2.48
C ALA A 580 -1.42 -4.21 3.04
N GLY A 581 -0.18 -4.04 2.57
CA GLY A 581 0.80 -3.09 3.10
C GLY A 581 0.67 -1.65 2.57
N GLY A 582 1.60 -0.78 3.01
CA GLY A 582 1.73 0.60 2.55
C GLY A 582 2.68 0.77 1.36
N SER A 583 2.84 2.02 0.90
CA SER A 583 3.56 2.46 -0.30
C SER A 583 5.11 2.49 -0.21
N ALA A 584 5.67 2.04 0.92
CA ALA A 584 7.10 1.77 1.13
C ALA A 584 8.09 2.93 0.80
N PRO A 585 8.08 4.05 1.55
CA PRO A 585 8.97 5.21 1.32
C PRO A 585 10.47 4.85 1.30
N LYS A 586 10.90 3.90 2.14
CA LYS A 586 12.29 3.42 2.19
C LYS A 586 12.77 2.72 0.90
N HIS A 587 11.86 2.38 -0.02
CA HIS A 587 12.21 1.83 -1.34
C HIS A 587 12.47 2.97 -2.35
N VAL A 588 11.73 4.08 -2.25
CA VAL A 588 11.97 5.29 -3.05
C VAL A 588 13.32 5.90 -2.71
N GLN A 589 13.70 5.94 -1.42
CA GLN A 589 15.02 6.42 -0.97
C GLN A 589 16.17 5.68 -1.68
N GLN A 590 16.18 4.33 -1.61
CA GLN A 590 17.17 3.53 -2.34
C GLN A 590 17.08 3.71 -3.87
N PHE A 591 15.88 3.91 -4.42
CA PHE A 591 15.75 4.17 -5.85
C PHE A 591 16.41 5.49 -6.25
N LEU A 592 16.19 6.58 -5.50
CA LEU A 592 16.80 7.88 -5.78
C LEU A 592 18.32 7.89 -5.55
N GLU A 593 18.81 7.13 -4.58
CA GLU A 593 20.24 7.05 -4.20
C GLU A 593 21.06 6.09 -5.07
N GLU A 594 20.50 4.93 -5.43
CA GLU A 594 21.21 3.81 -6.06
C GLU A 594 20.57 3.30 -7.37
N ASN A 595 19.45 3.88 -7.82
CA ASN A 595 18.64 3.42 -8.95
C ASN A 595 18.30 1.92 -8.87
N TYR A 596 17.88 1.48 -7.68
CA TYR A 596 17.49 0.09 -7.40
C TYR A 596 16.14 0.04 -6.67
N LEU A 597 15.09 -0.47 -7.33
CA LEU A 597 13.76 -0.55 -6.72
C LEU A 597 13.49 -1.96 -6.17
N ARG A 598 13.52 -2.11 -4.84
CA ARG A 598 13.28 -3.39 -4.15
C ARG A 598 11.79 -3.71 -3.87
N TRP A 599 10.87 -3.15 -4.66
CA TRP A 599 9.43 -3.39 -4.55
C TRP A 599 9.02 -4.70 -5.25
N ASP A 600 8.34 -5.60 -4.53
CA ASP A 600 7.92 -6.91 -5.04
C ASP A 600 6.47 -6.84 -5.53
N SER A 601 6.31 -6.67 -6.85
CA SER A 601 4.99 -6.51 -7.51
C SER A 601 4.18 -7.79 -7.66
N LEU A 602 4.56 -8.90 -7.01
CA LEU A 602 3.80 -10.16 -7.07
C LEU A 602 2.30 -9.98 -6.75
N GLY A 603 1.96 -9.12 -5.78
CA GLY A 603 0.56 -8.82 -5.46
C GLY A 603 -0.20 -8.09 -6.58
N GLU A 604 0.50 -7.32 -7.42
CA GLU A 604 -0.07 -6.70 -8.63
C GLU A 604 -0.32 -7.76 -9.71
N PHE A 605 0.57 -8.75 -9.86
CA PHE A 605 0.43 -9.83 -10.84
C PHE A 605 -0.74 -10.76 -10.49
N LEU A 606 -0.91 -11.05 -9.18
CA LEU A 606 -2.00 -11.86 -8.65
C LEU A 606 -3.35 -11.12 -8.74
N ALA A 607 -3.38 -9.82 -8.41
CA ALA A 607 -4.58 -8.99 -8.58
C ALA A 607 -5.00 -8.86 -10.06
N LEU A 608 -4.03 -8.71 -10.98
CA LEU A 608 -4.28 -8.66 -12.42
C LEU A 608 -4.84 -9.98 -12.96
N GLN A 609 -4.33 -11.13 -12.51
CA GLN A 609 -4.85 -12.45 -12.90
C GLN A 609 -6.34 -12.58 -12.58
N VAL A 610 -6.74 -12.29 -11.34
CA VAL A 610 -8.15 -12.38 -10.92
C VAL A 610 -9.01 -11.29 -11.58
N SER A 611 -8.48 -10.08 -11.75
CA SER A 611 -9.15 -8.98 -12.47
C SER A 611 -9.52 -9.38 -13.91
N ILE A 612 -8.60 -10.02 -14.65
CA ILE A 612 -8.86 -10.50 -16.02
C ILE A 612 -9.80 -11.72 -16.00
N GLU A 613 -9.62 -12.66 -15.07
CA GLU A 613 -10.45 -13.86 -14.91
C GLU A 613 -11.93 -13.50 -14.67
N GLU A 614 -12.21 -12.61 -13.72
CA GLU A 614 -13.57 -12.20 -13.38
C GLU A 614 -14.19 -11.34 -14.49
N LEU A 615 -13.41 -10.47 -15.14
CA LEU A 615 -13.87 -9.71 -16.31
C LEU A 615 -14.23 -10.64 -17.47
N ALA A 616 -13.42 -11.66 -17.73
CA ALA A 616 -13.68 -12.68 -18.74
C ALA A 616 -14.94 -13.49 -18.44
N ALA A 617 -15.13 -13.90 -17.18
CA ALA A 617 -16.34 -14.61 -16.74
C ALA A 617 -17.61 -13.73 -16.87
N LYS A 618 -17.54 -12.45 -16.49
CA LYS A 618 -18.67 -11.50 -16.58
C LYS A 618 -19.04 -11.12 -18.02
N THR A 619 -18.06 -11.04 -18.93
CA THR A 619 -18.26 -10.58 -20.31
C THR A 619 -18.32 -11.71 -21.35
N GLY A 620 -17.99 -12.95 -20.97
CA GLY A 620 -17.84 -14.08 -21.89
C GLY A 620 -16.55 -14.05 -22.71
N ASN A 621 -15.61 -13.14 -22.43
CA ASN A 621 -14.39 -12.94 -23.21
C ASN A 621 -13.40 -14.11 -23.09
N GLN A 622 -13.43 -15.02 -24.07
CA GLN A 622 -12.58 -16.21 -24.10
C GLN A 622 -11.07 -15.89 -24.19
N ALA A 623 -10.70 -14.86 -24.95
CA ALA A 623 -9.30 -14.41 -25.04
C ALA A 623 -8.80 -13.86 -23.69
N GLY A 624 -9.68 -13.18 -22.94
CA GLY A 624 -9.43 -12.77 -21.54
C GLY A 624 -9.21 -13.98 -20.62
N ALA A 625 -10.04 -15.02 -20.72
CA ALA A 625 -9.87 -16.23 -19.92
C ALA A 625 -8.52 -16.92 -20.19
N VAL A 626 -8.09 -17.00 -21.46
CA VAL A 626 -6.77 -17.53 -21.85
C VAL A 626 -5.63 -16.64 -21.34
N LEU A 627 -5.77 -15.31 -21.37
CA LEU A 627 -4.79 -14.39 -20.76
C LEU A 627 -4.61 -14.66 -19.26
N ALA A 628 -5.70 -14.79 -18.50
CA ALA A 628 -5.67 -15.02 -17.06
C ALA A 628 -5.03 -16.38 -16.71
N GLU A 629 -5.42 -17.45 -17.41
CA GLU A 629 -4.84 -18.79 -17.23
C GLU A 629 -3.32 -18.80 -17.53
N CYS A 630 -2.90 -18.10 -18.59
CA CYS A 630 -1.48 -17.96 -18.92
C CYS A 630 -0.72 -17.09 -17.90
N LEU A 631 -1.40 -16.15 -17.23
CA LEU A 631 -0.81 -15.32 -16.18
C LEU A 631 -0.64 -16.10 -14.87
N ASP A 632 -1.57 -17.00 -14.50
CA ASP A 632 -1.38 -17.91 -13.36
C ASP A 632 -0.18 -18.86 -13.59
N GLN A 633 -0.07 -19.42 -14.80
CA GLN A 633 1.12 -20.20 -15.20
C GLN A 633 2.41 -19.39 -15.13
N ALA A 634 2.38 -18.11 -15.53
CA ALA A 634 3.51 -17.20 -15.41
C ALA A 634 3.85 -16.88 -13.95
N ASN A 635 2.86 -16.66 -13.09
CA ASN A 635 3.02 -16.44 -11.65
C ASN A 635 3.65 -17.66 -10.95
N ALA A 636 3.20 -18.87 -11.28
CA ALA A 636 3.81 -20.11 -10.80
C ALA A 636 5.28 -20.23 -11.23
N LYS A 637 5.56 -20.04 -12.53
CA LYS A 637 6.93 -20.10 -13.07
C LYS A 637 7.85 -19.00 -12.53
N PHE A 638 7.31 -17.80 -12.29
CA PHE A 638 8.01 -16.66 -11.67
C PHE A 638 8.50 -17.00 -10.27
N LEU A 639 7.64 -17.64 -9.46
CA LEU A 639 7.97 -18.11 -8.12
C LEU A 639 8.98 -19.26 -8.17
N GLU A 640 8.75 -20.30 -8.98
CA GLU A 640 9.65 -21.47 -9.04
C GLU A 640 11.07 -21.17 -9.54
N ASN A 641 11.27 -20.06 -10.25
CA ASN A 641 12.58 -19.59 -10.71
C ASN A 641 13.15 -18.41 -9.88
N ASP A 642 12.53 -18.14 -8.71
CA ASP A 642 12.90 -17.10 -7.73
C ASP A 642 13.19 -15.72 -8.34
N LYS A 643 12.27 -15.25 -9.21
CA LYS A 643 12.45 -13.99 -9.97
C LYS A 643 11.95 -12.74 -9.23
N SER A 644 11.71 -12.82 -7.93
CA SER A 644 11.47 -11.67 -7.06
C SER A 644 12.71 -10.74 -6.95
N PRO A 645 12.55 -9.47 -6.55
CA PRO A 645 13.68 -8.54 -6.37
C PRO A 645 14.64 -9.00 -5.26
N ALA A 646 15.92 -9.16 -5.60
CA ALA A 646 16.95 -9.75 -4.71
C ALA A 646 17.45 -8.82 -3.58
N ARG A 647 16.90 -7.61 -3.48
CA ARG A 647 17.15 -6.58 -2.44
C ARG A 647 18.59 -6.02 -2.41
N LYS A 648 19.40 -6.24 -3.45
CA LYS A 648 20.81 -5.79 -3.55
C LYS A 648 21.17 -5.28 -4.95
N VAL A 649 21.86 -4.14 -5.00
CA VAL A 649 22.42 -3.55 -6.23
C VAL A 649 23.32 -4.54 -6.98
N GLY A 650 23.21 -4.57 -8.31
CA GLY A 650 23.90 -5.53 -9.18
C GLY A 650 23.15 -6.85 -9.38
N GLN A 651 21.91 -6.95 -8.91
CA GLN A 651 21.05 -8.12 -9.04
C GLN A 651 19.66 -7.72 -9.58
N THR A 652 18.76 -8.68 -9.79
CA THR A 652 17.37 -8.42 -10.22
C THR A 652 16.66 -7.46 -9.25
N ASP A 653 16.04 -6.42 -9.79
CA ASP A 653 15.18 -5.49 -9.07
C ASP A 653 13.72 -5.59 -9.59
N ASN A 654 12.84 -4.69 -9.16
CA ASN A 654 11.45 -4.61 -9.63
C ASN A 654 11.30 -4.63 -11.17
N ARG A 655 12.14 -3.90 -11.92
CA ARG A 655 12.06 -3.86 -13.39
C ARG A 655 12.46 -5.21 -13.99
N GLY A 656 13.47 -5.85 -13.39
CA GLY A 656 13.87 -7.21 -13.75
C GLY A 656 12.78 -8.26 -13.45
N SER A 657 12.03 -8.10 -12.36
CA SER A 657 10.93 -9.01 -12.03
C SER A 657 9.76 -8.87 -13.01
N HIS A 658 9.43 -7.64 -13.44
CA HIS A 658 8.43 -7.39 -14.50
C HIS A 658 8.82 -8.02 -15.84
N PHE A 659 10.09 -7.89 -16.24
CA PHE A 659 10.60 -8.55 -17.45
C PHE A 659 10.42 -10.09 -17.36
N TYR A 660 10.80 -10.71 -16.25
CA TYR A 660 10.66 -12.16 -16.09
C TYR A 660 9.21 -12.64 -16.11
N LEU A 661 8.28 -11.88 -15.54
CA LEU A 661 6.85 -12.18 -15.68
C LEU A 661 6.39 -12.08 -17.14
N ALA A 662 6.74 -11.00 -17.85
CA ALA A 662 6.38 -10.81 -19.25
C ALA A 662 6.93 -11.92 -20.17
N LEU A 663 8.17 -12.35 -19.93
CA LEU A 663 8.80 -13.50 -20.58
C LEU A 663 7.98 -14.79 -20.36
N TYR A 664 7.64 -15.10 -19.12
CA TYR A 664 6.92 -16.33 -18.78
C TYR A 664 5.44 -16.29 -19.25
N TRP A 665 4.80 -15.13 -19.22
CA TRP A 665 3.43 -14.94 -19.73
C TRP A 665 3.37 -15.07 -21.26
N ALA A 666 4.34 -14.48 -21.98
CA ALA A 666 4.45 -14.65 -23.43
C ALA A 666 4.73 -16.11 -23.81
N GLN A 667 5.62 -16.80 -23.06
CA GLN A 667 5.88 -18.24 -23.26
C GLN A 667 4.63 -19.10 -23.04
N ALA A 668 3.81 -18.82 -22.02
CA ALA A 668 2.54 -19.51 -21.81
C ALA A 668 1.53 -19.23 -22.94
N LEU A 669 1.39 -17.96 -23.36
CA LEU A 669 0.50 -17.57 -24.46
C LEU A 669 0.90 -18.14 -25.83
N ALA A 670 2.19 -18.40 -26.05
CA ALA A 670 2.71 -19.11 -27.22
C ALA A 670 2.53 -20.64 -27.15
N ALA A 671 2.47 -21.22 -25.94
CA ALA A 671 2.37 -22.66 -25.72
C ALA A 671 0.93 -23.19 -25.63
N GLN A 672 -0.03 -22.36 -25.19
CA GLN A 672 -1.43 -22.73 -25.09
C GLN A 672 -2.08 -23.02 -26.46
N SER A 673 -3.11 -23.86 -26.47
CA SER A 673 -3.83 -24.31 -27.67
C SER A 673 -5.34 -24.05 -27.60
N LYS A 674 -5.77 -23.04 -26.84
CA LYS A 674 -7.19 -22.65 -26.66
C LYS A 674 -7.58 -21.49 -27.55
N ASP A 675 -6.66 -20.56 -27.79
CA ASP A 675 -6.83 -19.42 -28.72
C ASP A 675 -5.64 -19.37 -29.69
N ALA A 676 -5.90 -19.70 -30.96
CA ALA A 676 -4.88 -19.71 -32.00
C ALA A 676 -4.43 -18.31 -32.46
N ALA A 677 -5.24 -17.27 -32.26
CA ALA A 677 -4.89 -15.90 -32.61
C ALA A 677 -3.94 -15.29 -31.58
N LEU A 678 -4.22 -15.49 -30.29
CA LEU A 678 -3.26 -15.21 -29.21
C LEU A 678 -1.98 -16.02 -29.40
N GLN A 679 -2.07 -17.31 -29.73
CA GLN A 679 -0.89 -18.15 -29.97
C GLN A 679 -0.01 -17.60 -31.09
N ALA A 680 -0.60 -17.26 -32.24
CA ALA A 680 0.12 -16.72 -33.39
C ALA A 680 0.71 -15.32 -33.11
N LYS A 681 0.03 -14.47 -32.33
CA LYS A 681 0.54 -13.14 -31.91
C LYS A 681 1.71 -13.26 -30.93
N PHE A 682 1.62 -14.15 -29.94
CA PHE A 682 2.62 -14.28 -28.87
C PHE A 682 3.79 -15.21 -29.17
N ALA A 683 3.67 -16.18 -30.08
CA ALA A 683 4.79 -17.03 -30.50
C ALA A 683 6.08 -16.25 -30.90
N PRO A 684 6.04 -15.24 -31.79
CA PRO A 684 7.24 -14.45 -32.12
C PRO A 684 7.70 -13.56 -30.95
N ILE A 685 6.79 -13.08 -30.09
CA ILE A 685 7.11 -12.25 -28.92
C ILE A 685 7.88 -13.10 -27.88
N ALA A 686 7.39 -14.29 -27.57
CA ALA A 686 8.02 -15.25 -26.68
C ALA A 686 9.41 -15.67 -27.19
N ALA A 687 9.55 -15.92 -28.49
CA ALA A 687 10.83 -16.23 -29.11
C ALA A 687 11.83 -15.07 -28.95
N GLN A 688 11.41 -13.83 -29.22
CA GLN A 688 12.27 -12.65 -29.09
C GLN A 688 12.70 -12.39 -27.64
N LEU A 689 11.75 -12.37 -26.69
CA LEU A 689 12.05 -12.17 -25.26
C LEU A 689 12.96 -13.27 -24.69
N THR A 690 12.86 -14.51 -25.19
CA THR A 690 13.73 -15.62 -24.78
C THR A 690 15.13 -15.49 -25.39
N ALA A 691 15.25 -15.02 -26.64
CA ALA A 691 16.54 -14.79 -27.28
C ALA A 691 17.31 -13.59 -26.67
N ASP A 692 16.59 -12.52 -26.32
CA ASP A 692 17.15 -11.30 -25.72
C ASP A 692 17.28 -11.36 -24.18
N GLU A 693 16.98 -12.47 -23.50
CA GLU A 693 16.88 -12.53 -22.02
C GLU A 693 18.12 -11.94 -21.31
N ALA A 694 19.31 -12.41 -21.69
CA ALA A 694 20.57 -11.95 -21.10
C ALA A 694 20.88 -10.48 -21.43
N LYS A 695 20.39 -9.98 -22.58
CA LYS A 695 20.59 -8.59 -23.03
C LYS A 695 19.67 -7.64 -22.26
N ILE A 696 18.38 -7.97 -22.15
CA ILE A 696 17.40 -7.20 -21.37
C ILE A 696 17.80 -7.17 -19.88
N ALA A 697 18.16 -8.32 -19.31
CA ALA A 697 18.65 -8.38 -17.93
C ALA A 697 19.93 -7.53 -17.74
N GLY A 698 20.85 -7.55 -18.71
CA GLY A 698 22.05 -6.71 -18.71
C GLY A 698 21.74 -5.21 -18.78
N GLU A 699 20.84 -4.79 -19.67
CA GLU A 699 20.38 -3.40 -19.78
C GLU A 699 19.74 -2.89 -18.48
N LEU A 700 18.87 -3.70 -17.85
CA LEU A 700 18.22 -3.36 -16.59
C LEU A 700 19.18 -3.30 -15.39
N ILE A 701 20.20 -4.16 -15.34
CA ILE A 701 21.22 -4.13 -14.28
C ILE A 701 22.20 -2.95 -14.50
N ALA A 702 22.55 -2.60 -15.74
CA ALA A 702 23.49 -1.51 -16.05
C ALA A 702 22.96 -0.09 -15.68
N ALA A 703 21.64 0.04 -15.47
CA ALA A 703 21.02 1.26 -14.97
C ALA A 703 21.32 1.51 -13.47
N GLN A 704 21.57 0.46 -12.69
CA GLN A 704 21.71 0.50 -11.23
C GLN A 704 23.05 1.08 -10.75
N GLY A 705 23.17 1.31 -9.44
CA GLY A 705 24.39 1.76 -8.76
C GLY A 705 24.71 3.25 -8.94
N LYS A 706 23.71 4.07 -9.27
CA LYS A 706 23.84 5.51 -9.58
C LYS A 706 22.62 6.25 -9.02
N PRO A 707 22.76 7.49 -8.51
CA PRO A 707 21.60 8.31 -8.18
C PRO A 707 20.73 8.60 -9.41
N VAL A 708 19.42 8.78 -9.20
CA VAL A 708 18.47 9.15 -10.27
C VAL A 708 17.51 10.24 -9.79
N ASP A 709 17.26 11.23 -10.66
CA ASP A 709 16.33 12.33 -10.42
C ASP A 709 15.02 12.07 -11.16
N ILE A 710 13.92 11.96 -10.42
CA ILE A 710 12.56 11.82 -10.96
C ILE A 710 11.75 13.14 -10.98
N GLY A 711 12.35 14.27 -10.59
CA GLY A 711 11.73 15.59 -10.63
C GLY A 711 10.74 15.91 -9.49
N GLY A 712 10.61 15.04 -8.48
CA GLY A 712 9.73 15.22 -7.33
C GLY A 712 9.77 14.01 -6.39
N TYR A 713 8.80 13.92 -5.48
CA TYR A 713 8.55 12.77 -4.61
C TYR A 713 7.05 12.45 -4.53
N TYR A 714 6.22 13.44 -4.18
CA TYR A 714 4.75 13.32 -4.17
C TYR A 714 4.12 13.65 -5.51
N HIS A 715 4.78 14.45 -6.34
CA HIS A 715 4.35 14.82 -7.69
C HIS A 715 5.57 14.83 -8.65
N PRO A 716 6.19 13.66 -8.91
CA PRO A 716 7.35 13.56 -9.80
C PRO A 716 6.99 13.75 -11.28
N SER A 717 7.98 14.04 -12.11
CA SER A 717 7.82 14.18 -13.57
C SER A 717 7.52 12.80 -14.19
N PRO A 718 6.38 12.62 -14.90
CA PRO A 718 6.05 11.36 -15.56
C PRO A 718 7.10 10.94 -16.59
N GLU A 719 7.74 11.90 -17.26
CA GLU A 719 8.78 11.68 -18.26
C GLU A 719 10.04 11.10 -17.61
N LYS A 720 10.51 11.70 -16.51
CA LYS A 720 11.67 11.20 -15.75
C LYS A 720 11.39 9.85 -15.09
N CYS A 721 10.21 9.67 -14.51
CA CYS A 721 9.76 8.38 -13.98
C CYS A 721 9.78 7.29 -15.05
N SER A 722 9.19 7.56 -16.22
CA SER A 722 9.17 6.63 -17.36
C SER A 722 10.59 6.26 -17.80
N ALA A 723 11.47 7.24 -18.02
CA ALA A 723 12.86 7.01 -18.42
C ALA A 723 13.65 6.19 -17.39
N ALA A 724 13.49 6.48 -16.09
CA ALA A 724 14.15 5.74 -15.02
C ALA A 724 13.59 4.31 -14.83
N MET A 725 12.30 4.10 -15.09
CA MET A 725 11.63 2.81 -14.88
C MET A 725 11.59 1.90 -16.11
N ARG A 726 11.88 2.43 -17.32
CA ARG A 726 11.95 1.70 -18.59
C ARG A 726 13.32 1.77 -19.29
N PRO A 727 14.48 1.54 -18.63
CA PRO A 727 15.80 1.79 -19.22
C PRO A 727 16.25 0.75 -20.26
N SER A 728 15.57 -0.41 -20.40
CA SER A 728 15.85 -1.38 -21.46
C SER A 728 15.16 -1.00 -22.76
N ALA A 729 15.92 -0.42 -23.69
CA ALA A 729 15.47 -0.14 -25.05
C ALA A 729 15.04 -1.42 -25.80
N THR A 730 15.69 -2.56 -25.52
CA THR A 730 15.33 -3.84 -26.12
C THR A 730 13.95 -4.31 -25.66
N LEU A 731 13.65 -4.22 -24.36
CA LEU A 731 12.32 -4.58 -23.85
C LEU A 731 11.24 -3.63 -24.38
N ASN A 732 11.50 -2.33 -24.41
CA ASN A 732 10.55 -1.34 -24.92
C ASN A 732 10.14 -1.64 -26.37
N ALA A 733 11.10 -1.82 -27.28
CA ALA A 733 10.81 -2.12 -28.69
C ALA A 733 9.96 -3.39 -28.87
N VAL A 734 10.16 -4.42 -28.04
CA VAL A 734 9.31 -5.61 -28.06
C VAL A 734 7.88 -5.28 -27.62
N LEU A 735 7.68 -4.53 -26.54
CA LEU A 735 6.34 -4.13 -26.05
C LEU A 735 5.59 -3.26 -27.07
N ASP A 736 6.29 -2.32 -27.71
CA ASP A 736 5.72 -1.41 -28.70
C ASP A 736 5.25 -2.19 -29.94
N SER A 737 5.97 -3.25 -30.35
CA SER A 737 5.53 -4.19 -31.42
C SER A 737 4.24 -4.96 -31.08
N ILE A 738 3.90 -5.09 -29.79
CA ILE A 738 2.62 -5.68 -29.36
C ILE A 738 1.51 -4.64 -29.54
N GLN A 739 1.72 -3.41 -29.06
CA GLN A 739 0.74 -2.32 -29.03
C GLN A 739 0.39 -1.77 -30.41
N TYR A 740 1.37 -1.48 -31.27
CA TYR A 740 1.17 -0.83 -32.57
C TYR A 740 1.27 -1.81 -33.74
N GLY A 741 2.15 -2.82 -33.62
CA GLY A 741 2.36 -3.83 -34.65
C GLY A 741 3.29 -3.38 -35.78
N ARG A 742 3.77 -4.36 -36.55
CA ARG A 742 4.90 -4.24 -37.50
C ARG A 742 4.71 -3.27 -38.68
N GLY A 743 3.54 -2.65 -38.83
CA GLY A 743 3.30 -1.59 -39.82
C GLY A 743 3.81 -0.22 -39.36
N ASP A 744 3.62 0.10 -38.08
CA ASP A 744 3.83 1.46 -37.54
C ASP A 744 5.26 1.66 -36.99
N GLU A 745 6.00 0.57 -36.76
CA GLU A 745 7.36 0.54 -36.20
C GLU A 745 8.30 1.55 -36.90
N ALA A 746 8.26 1.62 -38.23
CA ALA A 746 9.13 2.48 -39.03
C ALA A 746 8.83 3.98 -38.87
N PHE A 747 7.57 4.35 -38.56
CA PHE A 747 7.17 5.75 -38.34
C PHE A 747 7.47 6.17 -36.90
N ILE A 748 7.11 5.33 -35.92
CA ILE A 748 7.24 5.66 -34.49
C ILE A 748 8.71 5.68 -34.05
N HIS A 749 9.56 4.74 -34.46
CA HIS A 749 10.98 4.77 -34.10
C HIS A 749 11.70 6.04 -34.60
N GLY A 750 11.31 6.56 -35.77
CA GLY A 750 11.86 7.80 -36.32
C GLY A 750 11.45 9.05 -35.52
N VAL A 751 10.23 9.07 -34.97
CA VAL A 751 9.69 10.23 -34.23
C VAL A 751 10.12 10.21 -32.76
N HIS A 752 9.94 9.08 -32.05
CA HIS A 752 10.22 8.99 -30.61
C HIS A 752 11.71 9.21 -30.32
N HIS A 753 12.59 8.53 -31.07
CA HIS A 753 14.04 8.58 -30.87
C HIS A 753 14.65 9.95 -31.26
N SER A 754 13.95 10.72 -32.09
CA SER A 754 14.30 12.10 -32.45
C SER A 754 13.89 13.09 -31.36
N LEU A 755 12.67 12.96 -30.81
CA LEU A 755 12.16 13.81 -29.72
C LEU A 755 12.98 13.66 -28.44
N GLU A 756 13.29 12.42 -28.04
CA GLU A 756 14.06 12.14 -26.82
C GLU A 756 15.47 12.75 -26.86
N ARG A 757 16.15 12.73 -28.01
CA ARG A 757 17.46 13.39 -28.15
C ARG A 757 17.33 14.91 -28.20
N SER A 758 16.41 15.42 -29.03
CA SER A 758 16.26 16.87 -29.26
C SER A 758 15.94 17.65 -27.98
N LEU A 759 15.22 17.05 -27.02
CA LEU A 759 14.82 17.72 -25.78
C LEU A 759 15.89 17.72 -24.68
N VAL A 760 16.95 16.90 -24.80
CA VAL A 760 18.08 16.88 -23.86
C VAL A 760 19.10 17.96 -24.23
N ASP A 761 19.54 17.99 -25.49
CA ASP A 761 20.61 18.92 -25.93
C ASP A 761 20.19 20.41 -25.88
N ILE A 762 18.91 20.71 -26.05
CA ILE A 762 18.39 22.10 -26.13
C ILE A 762 18.45 22.88 -24.80
N ARG A 763 18.82 22.27 -23.67
CA ARG A 763 18.88 22.97 -22.36
C ARG A 763 20.27 23.39 -21.86
N ASP A 764 21.38 22.84 -22.36
CA ASP A 764 22.72 23.21 -21.87
C ASP A 764 23.43 24.30 -22.72
N GLU A 765 23.09 24.48 -24.01
CA GLU A 765 23.75 25.48 -24.87
C GLU A 765 23.38 26.96 -24.57
N SER A 766 22.67 27.25 -23.48
CA SER A 766 22.34 28.63 -23.05
C SER A 766 23.47 29.35 -22.29
N ARG A 767 24.67 28.75 -22.18
CA ARG A 767 25.81 29.26 -21.39
C ARG A 767 27.18 29.29 -22.07
N SER A 768 27.25 29.50 -23.39
CA SER A 768 28.48 30.07 -23.98
C SER A 768 28.19 31.05 -25.12
N GLY A 769 28.90 32.17 -25.13
CA GLY A 769 28.71 33.24 -26.12
C GLY A 769 29.86 33.30 -27.13
N SER A 770 29.72 32.59 -28.25
CA SER A 770 30.68 32.65 -29.36
C SER A 770 29.96 32.50 -30.71
N HIS A 771 30.15 33.47 -31.61
CA HIS A 771 29.58 33.41 -32.96
C HIS A 771 30.49 32.64 -33.94
N GLY A 772 29.90 31.68 -34.65
CA GLY A 772 30.31 31.34 -36.01
C GLY A 772 31.15 30.07 -36.22
N VAL A 773 31.07 29.58 -37.47
CA VAL A 773 31.87 28.51 -38.09
C VAL A 773 31.65 27.09 -37.54
N LEU A 774 30.68 26.37 -38.13
CA LEU A 774 30.95 25.03 -38.68
C LEU A 774 29.92 24.61 -39.75
N ALA A 775 29.92 25.30 -40.89
CA ALA A 775 29.31 24.79 -42.11
C ALA A 775 30.37 24.04 -42.94
N GLY A 776 30.23 22.71 -43.09
CA GLY A 776 31.11 21.94 -43.99
C GLY A 776 31.34 20.48 -43.60
N ALA A 777 30.36 19.60 -43.84
CA ALA A 777 30.52 18.15 -43.67
C ALA A 777 29.81 17.28 -44.73
N PHE A 778 29.37 17.84 -45.87
CA PHE A 778 28.80 17.08 -46.99
C PHE A 778 29.14 17.70 -48.36
N PHE A 779 30.35 17.42 -48.87
CA PHE A 779 30.68 17.64 -50.29
C PHE A 779 31.85 16.75 -50.76
N THR A 780 31.53 15.53 -51.19
CA THR A 780 32.44 14.67 -51.98
C THR A 780 31.66 13.87 -53.01
N LEU A 781 31.51 14.39 -54.24
CA LEU A 781 31.53 13.68 -55.54
C LEU A 781 30.95 14.54 -56.68
N GLY A 782 31.69 14.64 -57.79
CA GLY A 782 31.17 14.69 -59.18
C GLY A 782 30.39 15.94 -59.67
N PRO A 783 30.83 16.62 -60.75
CA PRO A 783 30.05 17.66 -61.40
C PRO A 783 29.07 17.10 -62.45
N VAL A 784 27.78 17.44 -62.35
CA VAL A 784 26.78 17.29 -63.43
C VAL A 784 25.98 18.60 -63.58
N GLY A 785 25.73 19.01 -64.83
CA GLY A 785 25.32 20.37 -65.17
C GLY A 785 23.85 20.75 -64.91
N PRO A 786 23.47 22.01 -65.21
CA PRO A 786 22.21 22.62 -64.75
C PRO A 786 20.90 21.92 -65.14
N HIS A 787 20.89 21.12 -66.23
CA HIS A 787 19.66 20.59 -66.82
C HIS A 787 18.98 19.42 -66.08
N GLN A 788 19.58 18.84 -65.03
CA GLN A 788 18.90 17.81 -64.22
C GLN A 788 18.13 18.36 -63.01
N ARG A 789 18.43 19.58 -62.51
CA ARG A 789 17.76 20.12 -61.31
C ARG A 789 16.26 20.41 -61.50
N HIS A 790 15.78 20.53 -62.74
CA HIS A 790 14.38 20.79 -63.02
C HIS A 790 13.49 19.54 -63.13
N ARG A 791 14.04 18.32 -63.04
CA ARG A 791 13.27 17.06 -63.18
C ARG A 791 13.02 16.30 -61.88
N ILE A 792 13.54 16.79 -60.75
CA ILE A 792 13.39 16.19 -59.41
C ILE A 792 12.27 16.89 -58.58
N LEU A 793 11.78 18.05 -59.03
CA LEU A 793 10.71 18.82 -58.35
C LEU A 793 9.31 18.68 -59.01
N ARG A 794 9.11 17.66 -59.86
CA ARG A 794 7.80 17.23 -60.40
C ARG A 794 7.84 15.73 -60.68
N GLY A 795 7.75 14.90 -59.64
CA GLY A 795 7.89 13.44 -59.77
C GLY A 795 7.54 12.62 -58.52
N SER A 796 6.75 13.16 -57.59
CA SER A 796 6.30 12.46 -56.37
C SER A 796 4.87 12.81 -55.95
N SER A 797 4.09 13.34 -56.90
CA SER A 797 2.63 13.46 -56.85
C SER A 797 2.08 12.70 -58.06
N ASP A 798 0.89 12.12 -57.92
CA ASP A 798 0.19 11.32 -58.96
C ASP A 798 0.83 9.98 -59.36
N GLN A 799 1.14 9.11 -58.39
CA GLN A 799 1.14 7.65 -58.63
C GLN A 799 0.98 6.79 -57.35
N SER A 800 -0.21 6.81 -56.73
CA SER A 800 -0.67 5.81 -55.73
C SER A 800 -2.18 5.94 -55.48
N LEU A 801 -3.01 5.77 -56.51
CA LEU A 801 -4.47 5.80 -56.40
C LEU A 801 -5.13 4.99 -57.53
N ILE A 802 -6.32 4.44 -57.24
CA ILE A 802 -7.18 3.58 -58.10
C ILE A 802 -6.74 2.11 -58.21
N LEU A 803 -7.23 1.29 -57.27
CA LEU A 803 -7.77 -0.08 -57.43
C LEU A 803 -8.26 -0.55 -56.04
N GLY A 804 -9.51 -0.95 -55.78
CA GLY A 804 -10.74 -0.75 -56.55
C GLY A 804 -11.82 -1.79 -56.21
N ARG A 805 -12.88 -1.40 -55.47
CA ARG A 805 -14.11 -2.19 -55.13
C ARG A 805 -13.89 -3.35 -54.12
N GLN A 806 -14.87 -3.84 -53.35
CA GLN A 806 -16.33 -3.56 -53.34
C GLN A 806 -17.01 -3.78 -51.96
N ASP A 807 -18.29 -3.38 -51.88
CA ASP A 807 -19.37 -3.82 -50.98
C ASP A 807 -19.31 -3.54 -49.46
N VAL A 808 -20.14 -2.57 -49.03
CA VAL A 808 -20.64 -2.39 -47.67
C VAL A 808 -22.13 -2.80 -47.62
N PRO A 809 -22.52 -3.78 -46.79
CA PRO A 809 -23.92 -3.97 -46.39
C PRO A 809 -24.20 -3.38 -45.00
N THR A 810 -25.14 -2.44 -44.99
CA THR A 810 -25.82 -1.81 -43.85
C THR A 810 -26.09 -2.67 -42.61
N LEU A 811 -25.98 -2.06 -41.42
CA LEU A 811 -26.97 -2.23 -40.35
C LEU A 811 -27.11 -0.93 -39.55
N PHE A 812 -28.36 -0.48 -39.36
CA PHE A 812 -28.74 0.71 -38.59
C PHE A 812 -29.41 0.27 -37.27
N ARG A 813 -29.52 1.21 -36.32
CA ARG A 813 -30.03 1.07 -34.92
C ARG A 813 -28.98 0.57 -33.92
N GLU A 814 -29.03 0.97 -32.63
CA GLU A 814 -29.98 1.87 -31.95
C GLU A 814 -29.32 3.19 -31.50
N HIS A 815 -30.13 4.26 -31.41
CA HIS A 815 -29.81 5.45 -30.62
C HIS A 815 -30.62 5.39 -29.32
N ASP A 816 -29.95 5.31 -28.17
CA ASP A 816 -30.51 5.83 -26.91
C ASP A 816 -29.40 6.17 -25.90
N GLN A 817 -29.76 6.79 -24.78
CA GLN A 817 -28.86 7.22 -23.68
C GLN A 817 -27.94 8.43 -23.95
N LEU A 818 -28.47 9.50 -24.55
CA LEU A 818 -28.03 10.88 -24.23
C LEU A 818 -29.19 11.72 -23.65
N ARG A 819 -29.86 11.15 -22.65
CA ARG A 819 -30.88 11.83 -21.82
C ARG A 819 -30.82 11.42 -20.35
N HIS A 820 -29.68 11.63 -19.69
CA HIS A 820 -29.63 11.79 -18.22
C HIS A 820 -28.41 12.63 -17.82
N HIS A 821 -28.58 13.96 -17.80
CA HIS A 821 -27.87 14.97 -16.99
C HIS A 821 -28.23 16.37 -17.52
N GLY A 822 -29.48 16.78 -17.32
CA GLY A 822 -29.91 18.14 -17.68
C GLY A 822 -29.56 19.12 -16.57
N MET A 823 -28.67 20.09 -16.83
CA MET A 823 -28.48 21.30 -16.01
C MET A 823 -27.74 22.40 -16.80
N LEU A 824 -28.45 23.06 -17.73
CA LEU A 824 -28.18 24.45 -18.15
C LEU A 824 -29.41 25.03 -18.88
N GLY A 825 -29.72 26.30 -18.65
CA GLY A 825 -30.95 26.95 -19.13
C GLY A 825 -30.89 27.40 -20.59
N MET A 826 -32.06 27.49 -21.24
CA MET A 826 -32.14 27.84 -22.66
C MET A 826 -31.62 29.25 -23.00
N ARG A 827 -30.68 29.33 -23.95
CA ARG A 827 -30.75 30.27 -25.08
C ARG A 827 -30.12 29.64 -26.32
N LYS A 828 -30.69 29.95 -27.49
CA LYS A 828 -30.55 29.18 -28.73
C LYS A 828 -29.84 30.00 -29.81
N ILE A 829 -28.64 29.60 -30.18
CA ILE A 829 -27.93 29.96 -31.43
C ILE A 829 -27.33 28.66 -31.99
N PHE A 830 -27.16 28.56 -33.30
CA PHE A 830 -26.94 27.31 -34.04
C PHE A 830 -25.51 26.73 -33.91
N GLU A 831 -25.42 25.43 -34.17
CA GLU A 831 -24.17 24.68 -34.35
C GLU A 831 -23.83 24.63 -35.85
N ASP A 832 -22.58 24.93 -36.21
CA ASP A 832 -22.02 24.73 -37.56
C ASP A 832 -20.68 23.99 -37.43
N LEU A 833 -20.46 22.92 -38.20
CA LEU A 833 -19.26 22.10 -38.12
C LEU A 833 -18.18 22.59 -39.10
N MET A 834 -17.12 23.19 -38.58
CA MET A 834 -16.01 23.72 -39.37
C MET A 834 -14.92 22.67 -39.61
N LEU A 835 -14.72 22.29 -40.88
CA LEU A 835 -13.66 21.38 -41.31
C LEU A 835 -12.47 22.16 -41.87
N LEU A 836 -11.26 21.80 -41.43
CA LEU A 836 -9.99 22.23 -42.03
C LEU A 836 -9.76 21.42 -43.31
N VAL A 837 -9.77 22.07 -44.47
CA VAL A 837 -9.69 21.39 -45.78
C VAL A 837 -8.30 21.47 -46.40
N ALA A 838 -7.58 22.58 -46.21
CA ALA A 838 -6.23 22.75 -46.74
C ALA A 838 -5.38 23.75 -45.93
N ILE A 839 -4.06 23.57 -45.99
CA ILE A 839 -3.05 24.58 -45.63
C ILE A 839 -2.08 24.67 -46.80
N GLU A 840 -2.15 25.76 -47.57
CA GLU A 840 -1.22 26.01 -48.68
C GLU A 840 -0.50 27.35 -48.52
N ARG A 841 0.83 27.33 -48.64
CA ARG A 841 1.71 28.53 -48.72
C ARG A 841 1.54 29.57 -47.59
N GLY A 842 0.93 29.19 -46.47
CA GLY A 842 0.71 30.06 -45.30
C GLY A 842 -0.71 30.61 -45.16
N ASP A 843 -1.61 30.30 -46.10
CA ASP A 843 -3.04 30.57 -45.97
C ASP A 843 -3.75 29.32 -45.41
N ILE A 844 -4.67 29.51 -44.46
CA ILE A 844 -5.51 28.44 -43.89
C ILE A 844 -6.92 28.56 -44.48
N VAL A 845 -7.49 27.43 -44.93
CA VAL A 845 -8.83 27.37 -45.53
C VAL A 845 -9.74 26.44 -44.73
N PHE A 846 -10.85 27.00 -44.24
CA PHE A 846 -11.94 26.27 -43.61
C PHE A 846 -13.15 26.20 -44.54
N ARG A 847 -13.90 25.11 -44.45
CA ARG A 847 -15.20 24.93 -45.12
C ARG A 847 -16.27 24.52 -44.12
N CYS A 848 -17.43 25.15 -44.20
CA CYS A 848 -18.63 24.75 -43.47
C CYS A 848 -19.38 23.66 -44.26
N VAL A 849 -19.95 22.68 -43.57
CA VAL A 849 -20.63 21.53 -44.18
C VAL A 849 -21.91 21.21 -43.39
N ASP A 850 -23.05 21.11 -44.08
CA ASP A 850 -24.31 20.70 -43.45
C ASP A 850 -24.42 19.17 -43.28
N GLN A 851 -25.44 18.73 -42.54
CA GLN A 851 -25.69 17.30 -42.26
C GLN A 851 -26.26 16.51 -43.47
N ALA A 852 -26.38 17.12 -44.66
CA ALA A 852 -26.93 16.49 -45.86
C ALA A 852 -25.89 16.16 -46.96
N HIS A 853 -24.62 16.58 -46.78
CA HIS A 853 -23.48 16.20 -47.65
C HIS A 853 -23.65 16.52 -49.15
N LEU A 854 -24.26 17.67 -49.48
CA LEU A 854 -24.33 18.19 -50.85
C LEU A 854 -23.69 19.58 -50.94
N LEU A 855 -22.85 19.80 -51.96
CA LEU A 855 -22.08 21.03 -52.19
C LEU A 855 -22.92 22.14 -52.87
N PRO A 856 -22.50 23.43 -52.82
CA PRO A 856 -21.29 23.98 -52.19
C PRO A 856 -21.54 25.03 -51.10
N GLY A 857 -20.62 25.12 -50.13
CA GLY A 857 -20.48 26.24 -49.19
C GLY A 857 -19.17 27.01 -49.41
N ASP A 858 -19.16 28.30 -49.13
CA ASP A 858 -18.01 29.20 -49.40
C ASP A 858 -16.77 28.87 -48.56
N ASP A 859 -15.59 29.00 -49.17
CA ASP A 859 -14.28 28.78 -48.54
C ASP A 859 -13.78 30.04 -47.81
N LEU A 860 -13.48 29.92 -46.52
CA LEU A 860 -13.06 31.05 -45.70
C LEU A 860 -11.53 31.04 -45.47
N ILE A 861 -10.85 32.04 -46.04
CA ILE A 861 -9.37 32.14 -46.08
C ILE A 861 -8.86 33.12 -45.03
N HIS A 862 -7.95 32.68 -44.15
CA HIS A 862 -7.31 33.54 -43.15
C HIS A 862 -5.84 33.82 -43.47
N ARG A 863 -5.40 35.08 -43.32
CA ARG A 863 -4.05 35.56 -43.66
C ARG A 863 -3.36 36.34 -42.54
N HIS A 864 -2.15 35.91 -42.18
CA HIS A 864 -1.32 36.58 -41.18
C HIS A 864 -0.17 37.38 -41.84
N ARG A 865 -0.09 38.70 -41.59
CA ARG A 865 1.11 39.52 -41.86
C ARG A 865 1.63 40.17 -40.57
N ARG A 866 2.92 40.55 -40.55
CA ARG A 866 3.61 41.10 -39.38
C ARG A 866 3.90 42.61 -39.49
N SER A 867 3.87 43.26 -38.32
CA SER A 867 4.67 44.42 -37.87
C SER A 867 4.69 45.75 -38.64
N LEU A 868 4.23 46.84 -38.00
CA LEU A 868 5.05 47.97 -37.48
C LEU A 868 4.17 49.19 -37.11
N GLY A 869 4.64 50.06 -36.20
CA GLY A 869 4.18 51.47 -36.10
C GLY A 869 3.49 51.88 -34.78
N ALA A 870 4.09 52.83 -34.06
CA ALA A 870 3.65 53.37 -32.77
C ALA A 870 2.51 54.41 -32.87
N HIS A 871 1.86 54.74 -31.73
CA HIS A 871 1.80 56.13 -31.22
C HIS A 871 1.37 56.20 -29.72
N ARG A 872 1.66 57.33 -29.05
CA ARG A 872 1.34 57.67 -27.64
C ARG A 872 0.76 59.09 -27.55
N VAL A 873 -0.20 59.29 -26.63
CA VAL A 873 -0.50 60.45 -25.73
C VAL A 873 -1.45 59.84 -24.66
N GLY A 874 -1.48 60.13 -23.35
CA GLY A 874 -0.95 61.22 -22.50
C GLY A 874 -2.15 61.84 -21.74
N HIS A 875 -2.14 62.15 -20.44
CA HIS A 875 -1.11 62.09 -19.38
C HIS A 875 -1.72 61.36 -18.12
N CYS A 876 -1.39 61.49 -16.82
CA CYS A 876 -0.71 62.46 -15.95
C CYS A 876 0.05 61.81 -14.77
N HIS A 877 0.74 62.65 -13.99
CA HIS A 877 1.46 62.45 -12.71
C HIS A 877 1.62 63.89 -12.08
N PRO A 878 2.35 64.18 -10.98
CA PRO A 878 3.02 63.38 -9.93
C PRO A 878 2.31 63.61 -8.55
N GLN A 879 2.82 63.51 -7.30
CA GLN A 879 4.14 63.37 -6.62
C GLN A 879 4.04 62.27 -5.52
N VAL A 880 5.06 61.48 -5.16
CA VAL A 880 6.43 61.70 -4.61
C VAL A 880 6.48 61.99 -3.10
N GLY A 881 7.11 61.07 -2.36
CA GLY A 881 7.51 61.17 -0.95
C GLY A 881 8.52 60.06 -0.63
N LEU A 882 9.81 60.40 -0.59
CA LEU A 882 10.93 59.47 -0.38
C LEU A 882 11.43 59.56 1.06
N HIS A 883 11.73 58.43 1.71
CA HIS A 883 12.74 58.40 2.79
C HIS A 883 13.43 57.03 2.92
N HIS A 884 14.73 57.05 2.63
CA HIS A 884 15.84 56.18 3.07
C HIS A 884 15.67 54.65 3.27
N ALA A 885 16.65 53.94 2.69
CA ALA A 885 16.98 52.56 3.04
C ALA A 885 18.04 52.50 4.15
N GLN A 886 18.05 51.40 4.90
CA GLN A 886 19.26 50.84 5.49
C GLN A 886 19.15 49.30 5.57
N SER A 887 20.29 48.62 5.65
CA SER A 887 20.45 47.20 5.34
C SER A 887 21.01 46.38 6.50
N HIS A 888 20.54 45.14 6.67
CA HIS A 888 21.32 43.91 6.98
C HIS A 888 20.41 42.71 6.61
N ALA A 889 20.77 41.69 5.83
CA ALA A 889 22.05 41.11 5.42
C ALA A 889 22.79 40.31 6.49
N SER A 890 22.26 39.12 6.84
CA SER A 890 23.01 37.90 7.24
C SER A 890 22.07 36.73 7.62
N TYR A 891 21.91 35.70 6.75
CA TYR A 891 22.02 34.26 7.09
C TYR A 891 21.77 33.29 5.89
N ILE A 892 22.55 33.40 4.82
CA ILE A 892 22.68 32.31 3.83
C ILE A 892 24.17 32.08 3.54
N LEU A 893 24.84 31.29 4.38
CA LEU A 893 26.20 30.80 4.07
C LEU A 893 26.66 29.57 4.88
N GLU A 894 25.77 28.65 5.29
CA GLU A 894 26.21 27.43 5.99
C GLU A 894 25.41 26.15 5.67
N ARG A 895 25.36 25.77 4.39
CA ARG A 895 24.95 24.40 3.99
C ARG A 895 25.79 23.77 2.86
N ALA A 896 26.99 24.32 2.61
CA ALA A 896 27.89 23.91 1.53
C ALA A 896 29.16 23.18 2.01
N HIS A 897 29.18 22.62 3.22
CA HIS A 897 30.32 21.85 3.77
C HIS A 897 29.91 20.51 4.40
N ARG A 898 29.00 19.76 3.74
CA ARG A 898 28.69 18.37 4.14
C ARG A 898 28.57 17.36 2.98
N PHE A 899 29.22 17.65 1.85
CA PHE A 899 29.35 16.75 0.69
C PHE A 899 30.80 16.75 0.14
N ALA A 900 31.75 16.30 0.96
CA ALA A 900 33.15 16.08 0.57
C ALA A 900 33.85 15.08 1.52
N GLY A 901 33.24 13.93 1.78
CA GLY A 901 33.76 12.93 2.73
C GLY A 901 34.66 11.89 2.06
N ILE A 902 35.95 12.18 1.89
CA ILE A 902 36.99 11.16 1.64
C ILE A 902 38.15 11.39 2.62
N ASP A 903 38.55 10.30 3.29
CA ASP A 903 39.51 10.28 4.39
C ASP A 903 40.98 10.46 3.95
N ARG A 904 41.77 11.14 4.79
CA ARG A 904 43.23 10.97 4.93
C ARG A 904 43.70 11.22 6.36
N THR A 905 43.59 10.19 7.19
CA THR A 905 44.45 10.03 8.38
C THR A 905 45.94 10.07 8.01
N GLY A 906 46.81 10.68 8.84
CA GLY A 906 48.18 11.02 8.40
C GLY A 906 49.19 11.53 9.44
N THR A 907 49.35 10.82 10.57
CA THR A 907 50.55 10.79 11.45
C THR A 907 51.24 12.08 11.92
N THR A 908 51.08 12.36 13.23
CA THR A 908 52.12 12.68 14.23
C THR A 908 53.18 13.77 13.99
N VAL A 909 53.23 14.73 14.92
CA VAL A 909 54.42 15.06 15.74
C VAL A 909 53.96 15.32 17.20
N ILE A 910 54.79 14.99 18.19
CA ILE A 910 54.63 15.38 19.60
C ILE A 910 55.69 16.44 19.91
N GLU A 911 55.33 17.53 20.57
CA GLU A 911 56.29 18.32 21.36
C GLU A 911 56.23 17.92 22.83
N ALA A 912 57.39 17.67 23.42
CA ALA A 912 57.60 17.54 24.85
C ALA A 912 58.94 18.20 25.19
N GLN A 913 58.97 19.04 26.23
CA GLN A 913 60.22 19.50 26.83
C GLN A 913 60.46 18.77 28.14
N THR A 914 61.64 18.17 28.27
CA THR A 914 62.27 17.65 29.50
C THR A 914 61.52 16.53 30.27
N ASP A 915 62.16 15.46 30.75
CA ASP A 915 63.59 15.31 31.03
C ASP A 915 64.14 13.86 30.91
N GLN A 916 65.46 13.77 30.71
CA GLN A 916 66.41 12.64 30.89
C GLN A 916 66.16 11.21 30.36
N ALA A 917 67.17 10.74 29.59
CA ALA A 917 67.70 9.36 29.45
C ALA A 917 66.78 8.19 28.96
N GLY A 918 67.26 7.26 28.11
CA GLY A 918 68.55 7.20 27.40
C GLY A 918 68.84 5.81 26.76
N SER A 919 69.42 5.80 25.56
CA SER A 919 69.78 4.61 24.72
C SER A 919 68.61 3.72 24.21
N GLY A 920 68.69 3.07 23.04
CA GLY A 920 69.71 3.19 21.99
C GLY A 920 69.49 2.29 20.76
N THR A 921 70.07 2.71 19.62
CA THR A 921 70.47 1.92 18.43
C THR A 921 69.47 1.06 17.62
N ARG A 922 69.30 1.45 16.35
CA ARG A 922 69.46 0.63 15.10
C ARG A 922 68.47 -0.52 14.80
N SER A 923 68.38 -1.09 13.59
CA SER A 923 68.46 -0.57 12.19
C SER A 923 68.14 -1.70 11.20
N LYS A 924 67.30 -1.42 10.19
CA LYS A 924 67.37 -1.89 8.78
C LYS A 924 67.20 -3.39 8.37
N ASP A 925 66.53 -3.49 7.21
CA ASP A 925 66.75 -4.38 6.05
C ASP A 925 66.21 -5.84 5.96
N LEU A 926 65.55 -6.05 4.81
CA LEU A 926 65.43 -7.25 3.94
C LEU A 926 64.38 -8.37 4.15
N LEU A 927 64.17 -9.06 3.01
CA LEU A 927 63.03 -9.87 2.58
C LEU A 927 63.12 -11.38 2.92
N ALA A 928 61.93 -11.99 2.97
CA ALA A 928 61.58 -13.37 2.58
C ALA A 928 62.03 -14.57 3.45
N GLY A 929 61.06 -15.44 3.80
CA GLY A 929 61.35 -16.84 4.19
C GLY A 929 60.39 -17.53 5.17
N LEU A 930 59.22 -17.99 4.69
CA LEU A 930 58.44 -19.15 5.18
C LEU A 930 57.91 -19.26 6.65
N ALA A 931 56.66 -19.76 6.73
CA ALA A 931 56.13 -20.73 7.70
C ALA A 931 55.59 -20.34 9.10
N VAL A 932 54.26 -20.56 9.22
CA VAL A 932 53.55 -21.27 10.33
C VAL A 932 53.02 -20.50 11.58
N HIS A 933 51.69 -20.44 11.61
CA HIS A 933 50.74 -20.40 12.76
C HIS A 933 50.57 -19.11 13.58
N GLY A 934 49.29 -18.84 13.90
CA GLY A 934 48.81 -17.65 14.61
C GLY A 934 47.37 -17.27 14.18
N ALA A 935 46.41 -18.18 14.35
CA ALA A 935 45.06 -18.02 13.81
C ALA A 935 44.06 -17.45 14.83
N MET A 936 43.19 -16.54 14.40
CA MET A 936 41.77 -16.51 14.78
C MET A 936 40.93 -15.65 13.82
N GLN A 937 40.16 -16.31 12.96
CA GLN A 937 38.94 -15.78 12.33
C GLN A 937 37.80 -16.75 12.65
N MET A 938 36.70 -16.23 13.19
CA MET A 938 35.32 -16.71 13.13
C MET A 938 34.44 -15.53 13.61
N VAL A 939 33.20 -15.33 13.15
CA VAL A 939 32.26 -16.25 12.51
C VAL A 939 31.70 -15.63 11.22
N ASP A 940 31.77 -16.36 10.11
CA ASP A 940 30.71 -16.46 9.07
C ASP A 940 31.22 -17.37 7.92
N GLY A 941 30.89 -18.67 7.98
CA GLY A 941 31.50 -19.64 7.06
C GLY A 941 30.97 -21.08 7.12
N THR A 942 29.68 -21.28 7.44
CA THR A 942 29.14 -22.61 7.77
C THR A 942 27.87 -23.07 7.02
N GLU A 943 27.35 -22.31 6.06
CA GLU A 943 26.17 -22.74 5.27
C GLU A 943 26.45 -23.18 3.82
N GLN A 944 27.32 -22.50 3.07
CA GLN A 944 27.53 -22.82 1.64
C GLN A 944 28.24 -24.18 1.38
N GLU A 945 29.09 -24.66 2.30
CA GLU A 945 29.77 -25.95 2.16
C GLU A 945 28.84 -27.18 2.33
N ARG A 946 27.65 -27.03 2.94
CA ARG A 946 26.74 -28.16 3.19
C ARG A 946 25.90 -28.56 1.99
N GLN A 947 25.58 -27.64 1.08
CA GLN A 947 24.84 -27.98 -0.15
C GLN A 947 25.74 -28.68 -1.18
N GLY A 948 27.03 -28.33 -1.27
CA GLY A 948 27.96 -28.89 -2.25
C GLY A 948 28.28 -30.39 -2.11
N ARG A 949 27.99 -31.00 -0.95
CA ARG A 949 28.37 -32.42 -0.68
C ARG A 949 27.24 -33.44 -0.87
N HIS A 950 26.03 -33.04 -1.28
CA HIS A 950 24.89 -33.97 -1.37
C HIS A 950 24.55 -34.53 -2.76
N GLN A 951 25.08 -33.94 -3.85
CA GLN A 951 24.92 -34.48 -5.22
C GLN A 951 26.00 -35.53 -5.59
N GLY A 952 27.00 -35.75 -4.73
CA GLY A 952 28.20 -36.53 -5.07
C GLY A 952 28.21 -38.02 -4.69
N ARG A 953 27.09 -38.65 -4.28
CA ARG A 953 27.10 -40.06 -3.82
C ARG A 953 25.75 -40.80 -3.78
N ARG A 954 25.06 -41.03 -4.91
CA ARG A 954 24.08 -42.14 -5.05
C ARG A 954 23.76 -42.55 -6.50
N ALA A 955 24.74 -43.14 -7.17
CA ALA A 955 24.53 -44.04 -8.32
C ALA A 955 25.32 -45.33 -8.04
N ILE A 956 24.87 -46.48 -8.58
CA ILE A 956 25.24 -47.85 -8.17
C ILE A 956 24.73 -48.11 -6.73
N LEU A 957 23.72 -48.96 -6.49
CA LEU A 957 23.58 -50.33 -6.97
C LEU A 957 22.13 -50.68 -7.35
N VAL A 958 21.95 -51.52 -8.38
CA VAL A 958 20.66 -52.14 -8.73
C VAL A 958 20.77 -53.65 -8.49
N GLN A 959 19.84 -54.26 -7.76
CA GLN A 959 19.24 -55.56 -8.12
C GLN A 959 18.05 -56.01 -7.24
N ARG A 960 16.97 -56.43 -7.93
CA ARG A 960 16.03 -57.54 -7.61
C ARG A 960 15.13 -57.52 -6.35
N ARG A 961 13.81 -57.52 -6.64
CA ARG A 961 12.70 -58.32 -6.03
C ARG A 961 12.40 -58.08 -4.53
N GLY A 962 11.15 -58.05 -4.05
CA GLY A 962 9.84 -58.29 -4.66
C GLY A 962 8.96 -59.16 -3.74
N ILE A 963 7.64 -59.21 -3.99
CA ILE A 963 6.61 -60.04 -3.30
C ILE A 963 6.12 -59.49 -1.93
N GLY A 964 4.79 -59.45 -1.78
CA GLY A 964 4.02 -59.58 -0.52
C GLY A 964 2.95 -60.67 -0.73
N PRO A 965 1.81 -60.74 0.02
CA PRO A 965 1.33 -59.86 1.10
C PRO A 965 0.77 -60.65 2.33
N HIS A 966 -0.07 -60.02 3.16
CA HIS A 966 -1.14 -60.58 4.02
C HIS A 966 -0.90 -61.20 5.43
N HIS A 967 -1.69 -60.67 6.39
CA HIS A 967 -2.59 -61.35 7.36
C HIS A 967 -2.20 -61.79 8.80
N VAL A 968 -3.19 -61.53 9.71
CA VAL A 968 -3.72 -62.36 10.83
C VAL A 968 -3.20 -62.17 12.29
N ASP A 969 -4.03 -61.41 13.04
CA ASP A 969 -4.75 -61.77 14.29
C ASP A 969 -4.17 -61.84 15.74
N LEU A 970 -4.87 -61.05 16.58
CA LEU A 970 -5.55 -61.39 17.87
C LEU A 970 -4.82 -61.56 19.22
N ALA A 971 -5.51 -60.99 20.24
CA ALA A 971 -5.49 -61.24 21.70
C ALA A 971 -4.18 -60.95 22.49
N GLY A 972 -4.23 -60.51 23.76
CA GLY A 972 -5.38 -60.10 24.58
C GLY A 972 -5.27 -60.60 26.04
N ALA A 973 -5.19 -59.68 27.03
CA ALA A 973 -5.21 -60.00 28.46
C ALA A 973 -5.66 -58.79 29.30
N ASP A 974 -6.22 -59.07 30.48
CA ASP A 974 -7.00 -58.14 31.34
C ASP A 974 -6.23 -57.63 32.57
N LEU A 975 -6.88 -56.74 33.35
CA LEU A 975 -6.65 -56.30 34.76
C LEU A 975 -6.47 -54.77 34.93
N GLY A 976 -7.30 -54.01 35.67
CA GLY A 976 -8.65 -54.29 36.22
C GLY A 976 -9.05 -53.40 37.42
N ARG A 977 -10.36 -53.07 37.53
CA ARG A 977 -11.11 -52.44 38.67
C ARG A 977 -10.88 -50.95 38.96
N ASP A 978 -11.80 -50.14 39.51
CA ASP A 978 -13.29 -50.10 39.74
C ASP A 978 -13.60 -48.61 40.15
N PHE A 979 -14.76 -47.93 40.10
CA PHE A 979 -16.22 -48.13 39.87
C PHE A 979 -16.72 -46.99 38.91
N ALA A 980 -17.96 -46.84 38.37
CA ALA A 980 -19.38 -46.87 38.83
C ALA A 980 -19.79 -45.69 39.77
N PHE A 981 -20.97 -45.04 39.67
CA PHE A 981 -22.24 -45.19 38.90
C PHE A 981 -22.48 -43.95 37.98
N SER A 982 -23.28 -43.89 36.89
CA SER A 982 -24.64 -44.40 36.52
C SER A 982 -25.81 -43.62 37.19
N ALA A 983 -26.98 -43.38 36.56
CA ALA A 983 -27.53 -43.81 35.26
C ALA A 983 -28.53 -42.80 34.61
N GLN A 984 -29.23 -43.23 33.55
CA GLN A 984 -30.23 -42.53 32.70
C GLN A 984 -31.49 -42.09 33.49
N CYS A 985 -32.34 -41.13 33.05
CA CYS A 985 -33.30 -41.29 31.95
C CYS A 985 -34.16 -40.02 31.64
N THR A 986 -34.59 -39.92 30.37
CA THR A 986 -35.81 -39.29 29.82
C THR A 986 -36.65 -38.27 30.62
N ALA A 987 -36.76 -37.06 30.07
CA ALA A 987 -38.04 -36.39 29.78
C ALA A 987 -37.87 -35.50 28.53
#